data_AF-A0A9X0EFZ7-F1
#
_entry.id   AF-A0A9X0EFZ7-F1
#
_cell.length_a   1.000
_cell.length_b   1.000
_cell.length_c   1.000
_cell.angle_alpha   90.00
_cell.angle_beta   90.00
_cell.angle_gamma   90.00
#
_symmetry.space_group_name_H-M   'P 1'
#
loop_
_entity.id
_entity.type
_entity.pdbx_description
1 polymer ?
#
loop_
_entity_poly.entity_id
_entity_poly.type
_entity_poly.pdbx_seq_one_letter_code
_entity_poly.pdbx_strand_id
1 'polypeptide(L)'
;MSIPSLDITRVVTEVAGKGQATWDNSVDRAKAKDAGIEWELPEDDNRSAQQIIDDNPLLKNLGNQSGVKDMLRERVGDFENDPDAAFRAEQVLDHVVRYDENGQRLAGTDVDDNRINGFTKSGQAKHGTEAGRLQDFGKDGFDSLKGKMESANNVGGDAKAREAGESAGIVWELPKDDKRSAQDIIDANPLLKHLGNQSGVKDALKERVGDFETDPNAAFRAAQVMDRVVGYDENGKVLSGKDVANTSVDGFTKSGEARHGTEAGRLQDFGKYGFESLPKAQASEDIASYKEFLKAKPDADAGSKEVAGYAAILEQKYDSIRGKTDAGDTLTAQNIKDYKDANPQLSDKEKAALDFWSQPGAFKILDTSSKLLAGGADGKASKSDIQTWLKNSAPADATGLSALVSSVVSGNVTHNVDTSKLGKDVFEHPENYTAEEKAAVLLDLQSAQKLVVDGAKAGMWGDDYGKVAIANGSGAFWEPDKVLQDINDHIAILQKDAPTAEFIKTKGDESVKSLFEASPGLKDAVTKTYEDEIKSGKALDQAWDAATKDGKTNQPEALASFYATANSYQSMLGIDDNAEIQAAVGKSSHNEDFKTYYKDSLASGERLRELLKTQTPDAAGATFSLEVALYNGALDPEFTNQFDKQLNDNFSSIVQENAFTGATFDDLKAAYGKDGGADLDEDKLRERIDQVRRDSPELMMNKDGTVATTDQVVAGFRGNWDMLRQGTKALDKMDKLSDFDTNGDAKGAYSSGTLHVVSGLFLAGVTIARGTQNGGKLSTKNVVDITTGSVQTATVLIEGGSKAYQQYLDGAIANGEKTIKDMQDGKLPSDLLDKAKENVKDGKNYKAVAKNFEESAKGIGGLAGIAAGAYSIFDGVQAIRRGDALTGGFNITAGSLGVLAGSASAVEGSMALLGITRFMPAVASAAGVLGFLGAGVAVLGAIIPGLVKEGQQQAKADDFAQVLGDSIERYGIDGVKDGTISDIPTKDWPGGETWTS
;
A
#
# COMPACT_ATOMS: atom_id res chain seq x y z
N MET A 1 -74.12 -29.72 -17.51
CA MET A 1 -74.08 -28.25 -17.41
C MET A 1 -73.45 -27.76 -18.71
N SER A 2 -74.22 -27.72 -19.80
CA SER A 2 -75.11 -26.61 -20.23
C SER A 2 -74.31 -25.41 -20.73
N ILE A 3 -74.01 -25.51 -22.02
CA ILE A 3 -73.83 -24.38 -22.94
C ILE A 3 -75.23 -23.79 -23.20
N PRO A 4 -75.37 -22.46 -23.26
CA PRO A 4 -76.19 -21.84 -24.30
C PRO A 4 -75.41 -20.68 -24.96
N SER A 5 -75.08 -20.80 -26.26
CA SER A 5 -75.89 -20.39 -27.42
C SER A 5 -75.73 -18.92 -27.76
N LEU A 6 -75.02 -18.67 -28.87
CA LEU A 6 -75.09 -17.43 -29.64
C LEU A 6 -76.54 -17.14 -30.03
N ASP A 7 -76.97 -15.90 -29.86
CA ASP A 7 -78.11 -15.36 -30.61
C ASP A 7 -77.63 -14.19 -31.48
N ILE A 8 -77.70 -14.44 -32.78
CA ILE A 8 -77.51 -13.50 -33.87
C ILE A 8 -78.87 -12.86 -34.07
N THR A 9 -78.97 -11.52 -34.01
CA THR A 9 -79.77 -10.64 -34.90
C THR A 9 -80.13 -9.35 -34.17
N ARG A 10 -79.43 -8.25 -34.51
CA ARG A 10 -80.10 -6.95 -34.69
C ARG A 10 -79.29 -6.03 -35.61
N VAL A 11 -79.39 -6.30 -36.90
CA VAL A 11 -79.24 -5.28 -37.93
C VAL A 11 -80.65 -4.86 -38.36
N VAL A 12 -80.77 -3.58 -38.72
CA VAL A 12 -81.75 -2.97 -39.65
C VAL A 12 -82.60 -1.85 -39.02
N THR A 13 -82.20 -0.62 -39.42
CA THR A 13 -82.94 0.66 -39.60
C THR A 13 -83.37 1.44 -38.36
N GLU A 14 -83.13 2.75 -38.26
CA GLU A 14 -83.36 3.74 -39.32
C GLU A 14 -82.45 4.99 -39.22
N VAL A 15 -81.98 5.39 -40.40
CA VAL A 15 -81.17 6.57 -40.71
C VAL A 15 -82.10 7.76 -40.92
N ALA A 16 -81.76 8.95 -40.40
CA ALA A 16 -81.72 10.20 -41.19
C ALA A 16 -81.39 11.44 -40.33
N GLY A 17 -80.24 12.07 -40.63
CA GLY A 17 -80.15 13.54 -40.66
C GLY A 17 -79.12 14.22 -39.75
N LYS A 18 -77.84 14.13 -40.10
CA LYS A 18 -76.86 15.24 -40.23
C LYS A 18 -75.48 14.65 -40.51
N GLY A 19 -74.72 15.25 -41.43
CA GLY A 19 -73.47 14.69 -41.97
C GLY A 19 -72.50 14.26 -40.87
N GLN A 20 -72.01 13.02 -40.96
CA GLN A 20 -70.89 12.55 -40.15
C GLN A 20 -69.74 13.54 -40.38
N ALA A 21 -69.36 14.24 -39.31
CA ALA A 21 -68.19 15.08 -39.37
C ALA A 21 -66.98 14.17 -39.64
N THR A 22 -66.21 14.49 -40.67
CA THR A 22 -65.09 13.66 -41.16
C THR A 22 -64.06 13.36 -40.07
N TRP A 23 -63.99 14.21 -39.05
CA TRP A 23 -63.06 14.09 -37.94
C TRP A 23 -63.47 13.06 -36.88
N ASP A 24 -64.75 12.75 -36.63
CA ASP A 24 -65.18 11.86 -35.53
C ASP A 24 -65.46 10.42 -36.00
N ASN A 25 -64.44 9.75 -36.57
CA ASN A 25 -64.54 8.34 -36.94
C ASN A 25 -63.45 7.49 -36.22
N SER A 26 -63.80 6.25 -35.88
CA SER A 26 -62.91 5.37 -35.11
C SER A 26 -61.60 5.01 -35.82
N VAL A 27 -61.56 5.15 -37.15
CA VAL A 27 -60.37 4.85 -37.97
C VAL A 27 -59.35 5.99 -37.84
N ASP A 28 -59.78 7.24 -37.89
CA ASP A 28 -58.91 8.40 -37.71
C ASP A 28 -58.43 8.52 -36.26
N ARG A 29 -59.26 8.15 -35.27
CA ARG A 29 -58.80 8.04 -33.87
C ARG A 29 -57.70 6.99 -33.71
N ALA A 30 -57.80 5.85 -34.40
CA ALA A 30 -56.75 4.82 -34.38
C ALA A 30 -55.46 5.31 -35.06
N LYS A 31 -55.56 5.97 -36.22
CA LYS A 31 -54.40 6.52 -36.95
C LYS A 31 -53.71 7.66 -36.21
N ALA A 32 -54.49 8.55 -35.59
CA ALA A 32 -53.97 9.59 -34.71
C ALA A 32 -53.15 8.97 -33.57
N LYS A 33 -53.69 7.93 -32.93
CA LYS A 33 -52.99 7.17 -31.90
C LYS A 33 -51.69 6.53 -32.42
N ASP A 34 -51.71 5.95 -33.63
CA ASP A 34 -50.51 5.38 -34.25
C ASP A 34 -49.43 6.44 -34.54
N ALA A 35 -49.84 7.68 -34.85
CA ALA A 35 -48.97 8.84 -35.00
C ALA A 35 -48.55 9.48 -33.66
N GLY A 36 -49.00 8.96 -32.51
CA GLY A 36 -48.70 9.48 -31.18
C GLY A 36 -49.55 10.69 -30.76
N ILE A 37 -50.69 10.93 -31.43
CA ILE A 37 -51.60 12.03 -31.16
C ILE A 37 -52.72 11.57 -30.22
N GLU A 38 -52.85 12.23 -29.10
CA GLU A 38 -53.92 12.04 -28.14
C GLU A 38 -55.20 12.71 -28.63
N TRP A 39 -56.30 11.95 -28.62
CA TRP A 39 -57.54 12.41 -29.23
C TRP A 39 -58.29 13.42 -28.37
N GLU A 40 -58.24 13.30 -27.05
CA GLU A 40 -58.96 14.16 -26.11
C GLU A 40 -57.94 14.76 -25.15
N LEU A 41 -58.28 15.93 -24.62
CA LEU A 41 -57.50 16.61 -23.59
C LEU A 41 -57.42 15.69 -22.35
N PRO A 42 -56.26 15.58 -21.67
CA PRO A 42 -56.15 14.83 -20.42
C PRO A 42 -57.15 15.32 -19.36
N GLU A 43 -57.69 14.43 -18.51
CA GLU A 43 -58.73 14.76 -17.52
C GLU A 43 -58.34 15.86 -16.53
N ASP A 44 -57.04 16.05 -16.29
CA ASP A 44 -56.45 17.05 -15.40
C ASP A 44 -56.14 18.39 -16.08
N ASP A 45 -56.13 18.43 -17.42
CA ASP A 45 -55.97 19.66 -18.19
C ASP A 45 -57.35 20.34 -18.36
N ASN A 46 -57.46 21.56 -17.85
CA ASN A 46 -58.69 22.35 -17.85
C ASN A 46 -58.60 23.59 -18.75
N ARG A 47 -57.60 23.64 -19.64
CA ARG A 47 -57.43 24.76 -20.57
C ARG A 47 -58.59 24.80 -21.57
N SER A 48 -59.08 26.01 -21.83
CA SER A 48 -60.04 26.27 -22.92
C SER A 48 -59.35 26.23 -24.28
N ALA A 49 -60.13 26.05 -25.36
CA ALA A 49 -59.62 26.11 -26.74
C ALA A 49 -58.80 27.38 -27.01
N GLN A 50 -59.26 28.53 -26.51
CA GLN A 50 -58.54 29.80 -26.66
C GLN A 50 -57.21 29.82 -25.90
N GLN A 51 -57.16 29.24 -24.70
CA GLN A 51 -55.90 29.11 -23.94
C GLN A 51 -54.91 28.21 -24.68
N ILE A 52 -55.35 27.06 -25.20
CA ILE A 52 -54.50 26.15 -25.99
C ILE A 52 -53.96 26.87 -27.24
N ILE A 53 -54.82 27.59 -27.97
CA ILE A 53 -54.38 28.39 -29.12
C ILE A 53 -53.38 29.46 -28.70
N ASP A 54 -53.64 30.19 -27.62
CA ASP A 54 -52.77 31.28 -27.18
C ASP A 54 -51.41 30.80 -26.66
N ASP A 55 -51.39 29.60 -26.07
CA ASP A 55 -50.21 28.92 -25.53
C ASP A 55 -49.36 28.26 -26.62
N ASN A 56 -49.95 27.91 -27.78
CA ASN A 56 -49.24 27.31 -28.91
C ASN A 56 -48.98 28.32 -30.05
N PRO A 57 -47.74 28.82 -30.24
CA PRO A 57 -47.43 29.81 -31.27
C PRO A 57 -47.68 29.34 -32.71
N LEU A 58 -47.53 28.04 -33.01
CA LEU A 58 -47.82 27.50 -34.34
C LEU A 58 -49.30 27.65 -34.65
N LEU A 59 -50.17 27.23 -33.72
CA LEU A 59 -51.62 27.30 -33.87
C LEU A 59 -52.13 28.74 -33.84
N LYS A 60 -51.60 29.57 -32.93
CA LYS A 60 -51.93 31.00 -32.81
C LYS A 60 -51.65 31.78 -34.09
N ASN A 61 -50.48 31.55 -34.69
CA ASN A 61 -49.99 32.30 -35.84
C ASN A 61 -50.30 31.60 -37.17
N LEU A 62 -51.04 30.49 -37.15
CA LEU A 62 -51.37 29.73 -38.35
C LEU A 62 -52.25 30.57 -39.28
N GLY A 63 -51.65 31.04 -40.37
CA GLY A 63 -52.40 31.65 -41.46
C GLY A 63 -53.11 30.61 -42.33
N ASN A 64 -53.99 31.07 -43.22
CA ASN A 64 -54.74 30.18 -44.12
C ASN A 64 -54.17 30.12 -45.55
N GLN A 65 -52.86 30.28 -45.70
CA GLN A 65 -52.18 30.16 -46.99
C GLN A 65 -52.41 28.76 -47.56
N SER A 66 -52.78 28.68 -48.84
CA SER A 66 -53.14 27.41 -49.49
C SER A 66 -54.28 26.62 -48.81
N GLY A 67 -55.10 27.26 -47.96
CA GLY A 67 -56.24 26.63 -47.28
C GLY A 67 -55.89 25.76 -46.07
N VAL A 68 -54.64 25.78 -45.60
CA VAL A 68 -54.17 24.82 -44.58
C VAL A 68 -54.89 24.94 -43.24
N LYS A 69 -55.34 26.12 -42.84
CA LYS A 69 -56.05 26.33 -41.56
C LYS A 69 -57.44 25.69 -41.61
N ASP A 70 -58.15 25.89 -42.71
CA ASP A 70 -59.46 25.29 -42.93
C ASP A 70 -59.34 23.77 -43.05
N MET A 71 -58.34 23.28 -43.79
CA MET A 71 -58.06 21.85 -43.92
C MET A 71 -57.72 21.19 -42.58
N LEU A 72 -56.91 21.85 -41.74
CA LEU A 72 -56.61 21.38 -40.38
C LEU A 72 -57.92 21.23 -39.58
N ARG A 73 -58.78 22.26 -39.60
CA ARG A 73 -60.09 22.25 -38.92
C ARG A 73 -60.99 21.12 -39.40
N GLU A 74 -61.03 20.85 -40.70
CA GLU A 74 -61.84 19.76 -41.27
C GLU A 74 -61.40 18.38 -40.77
N ARG A 75 -60.12 18.22 -40.41
CA ARG A 75 -59.53 16.95 -39.93
C ARG A 75 -59.55 16.79 -38.42
N VAL A 76 -59.36 17.85 -37.65
CA VAL A 76 -59.22 17.77 -36.18
C VAL A 76 -60.46 18.23 -35.42
N GLY A 77 -61.42 18.87 -36.08
CA GLY A 77 -62.59 19.48 -35.45
C GLY A 77 -62.46 21.00 -35.30
N ASP A 78 -63.48 21.64 -34.71
CA ASP A 78 -63.53 23.10 -34.53
C ASP A 78 -62.60 23.57 -33.40
N PHE A 79 -61.29 23.58 -33.69
CA PHE A 79 -60.26 23.93 -32.72
C PHE A 79 -60.34 25.37 -32.19
N GLU A 80 -61.17 26.24 -32.76
CA GLU A 80 -61.38 27.60 -32.23
C GLU A 80 -62.37 27.62 -31.05
N ASN A 81 -63.21 26.60 -30.91
CA ASN A 81 -64.27 26.55 -29.89
C ASN A 81 -64.31 25.24 -29.08
N ASP A 82 -63.65 24.18 -29.56
CA ASP A 82 -63.56 22.87 -28.92
C ASP A 82 -62.13 22.63 -28.37
N PRO A 83 -61.95 22.54 -27.04
CA PRO A 83 -60.63 22.29 -26.42
C PRO A 83 -59.97 21.01 -26.90
N ASP A 84 -60.72 19.92 -27.11
CA ASP A 84 -60.15 18.66 -27.59
C ASP A 84 -59.67 18.80 -29.04
N ALA A 85 -60.42 19.53 -29.87
CA ALA A 85 -59.99 19.84 -31.23
C ALA A 85 -58.76 20.76 -31.26
N ALA A 86 -58.67 21.74 -30.35
CA ALA A 86 -57.49 22.58 -30.18
C ALA A 86 -56.26 21.78 -29.80
N PHE A 87 -56.42 20.85 -28.85
CA PHE A 87 -55.35 19.95 -28.41
C PHE A 87 -54.89 19.00 -29.51
N ARG A 88 -55.81 18.41 -30.28
CA ARG A 88 -55.46 17.62 -31.46
C ARG A 88 -54.76 18.46 -32.52
N ALA A 89 -55.23 19.70 -32.75
CA ALA A 89 -54.68 20.60 -33.75
C ALA A 89 -53.23 20.99 -33.43
N GLU A 90 -52.91 21.31 -32.18
CA GLU A 90 -51.53 21.62 -31.80
C GLU A 90 -50.60 20.43 -32.01
N GLN A 91 -51.02 19.23 -31.61
CA GLN A 91 -50.23 18.00 -31.79
C GLN A 91 -49.96 17.69 -33.26
N VAL A 92 -50.95 17.91 -34.15
CA VAL A 92 -50.74 17.76 -35.60
C VAL A 92 -49.69 18.74 -36.12
N LEU A 93 -49.72 20.00 -35.66
CA LEU A 93 -48.74 21.01 -36.08
C LEU A 93 -47.35 20.66 -35.58
N ASP A 94 -47.22 20.23 -34.32
CA ASP A 94 -45.97 19.74 -33.75
C ASP A 94 -45.42 18.55 -34.55
N HIS A 95 -46.27 17.58 -34.92
CA HIS A 95 -45.87 16.45 -35.75
C HIS A 95 -45.34 16.90 -37.12
N VAL A 96 -46.08 17.80 -37.79
CA VAL A 96 -45.69 18.34 -39.11
C VAL A 96 -44.34 19.05 -39.08
N VAL A 97 -44.05 19.78 -38.01
CA VAL A 97 -42.79 20.51 -37.84
C VAL A 97 -41.65 19.58 -37.47
N ARG A 98 -41.90 18.56 -36.65
CA ARG A 98 -40.86 17.67 -36.12
C ARG A 98 -40.55 16.44 -36.98
N TYR A 99 -41.42 16.04 -37.91
CA TYR A 99 -41.22 14.82 -38.71
C TYR A 99 -41.24 15.09 -40.21
N ASP A 100 -40.41 14.36 -40.96
CA ASP A 100 -40.40 14.41 -42.42
C ASP A 100 -41.46 13.49 -43.04
N GLU A 101 -41.53 13.48 -44.38
CA GLU A 101 -42.49 12.65 -45.12
C GLU A 101 -42.27 11.14 -44.99
N ASN A 102 -41.09 10.71 -44.51
CA ASN A 102 -40.76 9.32 -44.22
C ASN A 102 -40.97 8.97 -42.75
N GLY A 103 -41.35 9.94 -41.91
CA GLY A 103 -41.52 9.80 -40.48
C GLY A 103 -40.23 9.81 -39.67
N GLN A 104 -39.15 10.34 -40.23
CA GLN A 104 -37.92 10.59 -39.49
C GLN A 104 -38.01 11.93 -38.77
N ARG A 105 -37.54 11.96 -37.52
CA ARG A 105 -37.46 13.20 -36.75
C ARG A 105 -36.49 14.17 -37.42
N LEU A 106 -36.96 15.39 -37.65
CA LEU A 106 -36.19 16.52 -38.16
C LEU A 106 -35.36 17.14 -37.05
N ALA A 107 -34.29 17.81 -37.46
CA ALA A 107 -33.45 18.62 -36.58
C ALA A 107 -32.89 19.81 -37.36
N GLY A 108 -32.68 20.94 -36.68
CA GLY A 108 -32.16 22.16 -37.29
C GLY A 108 -32.82 23.40 -36.70
N THR A 109 -32.38 24.59 -37.14
CA THR A 109 -32.90 25.88 -36.65
C THR A 109 -34.31 26.20 -37.13
N ASP A 110 -34.75 25.52 -38.19
CA ASP A 110 -36.07 25.70 -38.80
C ASP A 110 -37.12 24.81 -38.13
N VAL A 111 -36.71 23.88 -37.25
CA VAL A 111 -37.60 23.01 -36.47
C VAL A 111 -37.96 23.70 -35.17
N ASP A 112 -39.25 23.68 -34.81
CA ASP A 112 -39.81 24.33 -33.61
C ASP A 112 -39.53 25.86 -33.54
N ASP A 113 -39.38 26.52 -34.69
CA ASP A 113 -39.14 27.98 -34.80
C ASP A 113 -40.41 28.83 -34.59
N ASN A 114 -41.49 28.19 -34.13
CA ASN A 114 -42.83 28.75 -33.92
C ASN A 114 -43.55 29.21 -35.20
N ARG A 115 -43.14 28.72 -36.38
CA ARG A 115 -43.79 28.99 -37.67
C ARG A 115 -43.89 27.72 -38.52
N ILE A 116 -44.79 27.76 -39.51
CA ILE A 116 -44.87 26.74 -40.55
C ILE A 116 -44.08 27.22 -41.77
N ASN A 117 -42.94 26.59 -42.02
CA ASN A 117 -42.01 26.93 -43.07
C ASN A 117 -42.38 26.31 -44.43
N GLY A 118 -41.95 26.95 -45.51
CA GLY A 118 -42.05 26.40 -46.87
C GLY A 118 -43.20 26.92 -47.74
N PHE A 119 -43.91 27.97 -47.31
CA PHE A 119 -44.77 28.73 -48.21
C PHE A 119 -43.96 29.57 -49.21
N THR A 120 -44.39 29.60 -50.47
CA THR A 120 -43.88 30.54 -51.47
C THR A 120 -44.39 31.96 -51.18
N LYS A 121 -43.81 32.97 -51.85
CA LYS A 121 -44.34 34.35 -51.81
C LYS A 121 -45.79 34.46 -52.30
N SER A 122 -46.24 33.53 -53.14
CA SER A 122 -47.64 33.44 -53.61
C SER A 122 -48.56 32.67 -52.65
N GLY A 123 -48.04 32.20 -51.51
CA GLY A 123 -48.80 31.44 -50.51
C GLY A 123 -49.01 29.97 -50.87
N GLN A 124 -48.26 29.42 -51.82
CA GLN A 124 -48.32 28.00 -52.18
C GLN A 124 -47.40 27.18 -51.26
N ALA A 125 -47.90 26.06 -50.75
CA ALA A 125 -47.10 25.11 -49.99
C ALA A 125 -46.10 24.39 -50.92
N LYS A 126 -44.81 24.34 -50.54
CA LYS A 126 -43.81 23.56 -51.28
C LYS A 126 -43.81 22.11 -50.80
N HIS A 127 -43.80 21.17 -51.73
CA HIS A 127 -43.62 19.75 -51.42
C HIS A 127 -42.30 19.52 -50.67
N GLY A 128 -42.28 18.57 -49.72
CA GLY A 128 -41.14 18.27 -48.85
C GLY A 128 -40.88 19.26 -47.71
N THR A 129 -41.68 20.33 -47.57
CA THR A 129 -41.58 21.30 -46.46
C THR A 129 -42.71 21.12 -45.44
N GLU A 130 -42.63 21.77 -44.28
CA GLU A 130 -43.68 21.75 -43.25
C GLU A 130 -45.05 22.19 -43.82
N ALA A 131 -45.07 23.28 -44.59
CA ALA A 131 -46.27 23.73 -45.29
C ALA A 131 -46.83 22.67 -46.25
N GLY A 132 -45.94 21.94 -46.94
CA GLY A 132 -46.31 20.83 -47.82
C GLY A 132 -46.94 19.69 -47.03
N ARG A 133 -46.31 19.28 -45.93
CA ARG A 133 -46.80 18.20 -45.06
C ARG A 133 -48.12 18.56 -44.37
N LEU A 134 -48.30 19.81 -43.93
CA LEU A 134 -49.58 20.30 -43.40
C LEU A 134 -50.68 20.25 -44.46
N GLN A 135 -50.35 20.62 -45.69
CA GLN A 135 -51.28 20.51 -46.80
C GLN A 135 -51.64 19.05 -47.11
N ASP A 136 -50.66 18.15 -47.06
CA ASP A 136 -50.88 16.71 -47.30
C ASP A 136 -51.72 16.10 -46.18
N PHE A 137 -51.54 16.50 -44.92
CA PHE A 137 -52.46 16.19 -43.82
C PHE A 137 -53.88 16.67 -44.09
N GLY A 138 -54.04 17.88 -44.62
CA GLY A 138 -55.34 18.38 -45.06
C GLY A 138 -56.04 17.46 -46.06
N LYS A 139 -55.30 16.94 -47.05
CA LYS A 139 -55.82 16.10 -48.14
C LYS A 139 -56.06 14.65 -47.72
N ASP A 140 -55.11 14.07 -46.98
CA ASP A 140 -55.03 12.63 -46.76
C ASP A 140 -55.30 12.24 -45.28
N GLY A 141 -55.46 13.22 -44.39
CA GLY A 141 -55.74 13.01 -42.97
C GLY A 141 -54.56 12.42 -42.21
N PHE A 142 -54.84 11.76 -41.09
CA PHE A 142 -53.82 11.20 -40.19
C PHE A 142 -52.89 10.16 -40.85
N ASP A 143 -53.28 9.55 -41.98
CA ASP A 143 -52.41 8.64 -42.73
C ASP A 143 -51.17 9.32 -43.32
N SER A 144 -51.20 10.64 -43.53
CA SER A 144 -50.05 11.39 -44.03
C SER A 144 -49.00 11.65 -42.96
N LEU A 145 -49.36 11.54 -41.68
CA LEU A 145 -48.47 11.76 -40.54
C LEU A 145 -47.63 10.51 -40.34
N LYS A 146 -46.52 10.44 -41.08
CA LYS A 146 -45.55 9.34 -40.95
C LYS A 146 -44.70 9.53 -39.70
N GLY A 147 -44.38 8.44 -39.01
CA GLY A 147 -43.64 8.50 -37.74
C GLY A 147 -44.56 8.71 -36.54
N LYS A 148 -44.05 8.35 -35.37
CA LYS A 148 -44.77 8.46 -34.09
C LYS A 148 -44.16 9.61 -33.28
N MET A 149 -45.00 10.56 -32.91
CA MET A 149 -44.65 11.61 -31.97
C MET A 149 -44.50 11.02 -30.59
N GLU A 150 -43.32 11.17 -30.00
CA GLU A 150 -43.06 10.68 -28.64
C GLU A 150 -43.38 11.80 -27.65
N SER A 151 -44.27 11.52 -26.70
CA SER A 151 -44.57 12.43 -25.60
C SER A 151 -43.63 12.16 -24.44
N ALA A 152 -42.97 13.21 -23.94
CA ALA A 152 -42.07 13.14 -22.79
C ALA A 152 -42.73 12.50 -21.55
N ASN A 153 -44.05 12.62 -21.40
CA ASN A 153 -44.80 12.06 -20.27
C ASN A 153 -44.89 10.53 -20.32
N ASN A 154 -44.77 9.93 -21.51
CA ASN A 154 -45.00 8.50 -21.72
C ASN A 154 -43.71 7.68 -21.81
N VAL A 155 -42.55 8.33 -21.97
CA VAL A 155 -41.25 7.65 -22.17
C VAL A 155 -40.91 6.72 -21.01
N GLY A 156 -41.16 7.13 -19.76
CA GLY A 156 -40.76 6.35 -18.57
C GLY A 156 -41.36 4.95 -18.51
N GLY A 157 -42.53 4.74 -19.13
CA GLY A 157 -43.23 3.45 -19.22
C GLY A 157 -43.00 2.66 -20.51
N ASP A 158 -42.22 3.18 -21.47
CA ASP A 158 -41.97 2.50 -22.75
C ASP A 158 -40.88 1.43 -22.60
N ALA A 159 -41.28 0.16 -22.70
CA ALA A 159 -40.39 -0.98 -22.60
C ALA A 159 -39.30 -1.01 -23.68
N LYS A 160 -39.58 -0.52 -24.89
CA LYS A 160 -38.58 -0.47 -25.98
C LYS A 160 -37.56 0.62 -25.73
N ALA A 161 -38.00 1.79 -25.28
CA ALA A 161 -37.10 2.87 -24.91
C ALA A 161 -36.19 2.44 -23.75
N ARG A 162 -36.75 1.72 -22.77
CA ARG A 162 -36.00 1.11 -21.67
C ARG A 162 -34.96 0.11 -22.15
N GLU A 163 -35.35 -0.85 -22.98
CA GLU A 163 -34.44 -1.86 -23.53
C GLU A 163 -33.30 -1.23 -24.35
N ALA A 164 -33.60 -0.22 -25.16
CA ALA A 164 -32.59 0.51 -25.94
C ALA A 164 -31.64 1.31 -25.03
N GLY A 165 -32.16 1.98 -24.00
CA GLY A 165 -31.37 2.70 -23.00
C GLY A 165 -30.44 1.77 -22.21
N GLU A 166 -30.98 0.68 -21.67
CA GLU A 166 -30.21 -0.32 -20.94
C GLU A 166 -29.12 -0.96 -21.83
N SER A 167 -29.43 -1.20 -23.11
CA SER A 167 -28.45 -1.69 -24.10
C SER A 167 -27.32 -0.70 -24.40
N ALA A 168 -27.58 0.60 -24.25
CA ALA A 168 -26.58 1.67 -24.34
C ALA A 168 -25.81 1.91 -23.02
N GLY A 169 -26.16 1.17 -21.96
CA GLY A 169 -25.58 1.31 -20.63
C GLY A 169 -26.21 2.42 -19.78
N ILE A 170 -27.41 2.87 -20.12
CA ILE A 170 -28.17 3.85 -19.33
C ILE A 170 -28.95 3.13 -18.24
N VAL A 171 -28.73 3.54 -16.99
CA VAL A 171 -29.53 3.09 -15.85
C VAL A 171 -30.88 3.81 -15.90
N TRP A 172 -31.95 3.04 -16.10
CA TRP A 172 -33.27 3.58 -16.40
C TRP A 172 -33.94 4.34 -15.25
N GLU A 173 -33.75 3.85 -14.02
CA GLU A 173 -34.37 4.39 -12.80
C GLU A 173 -33.29 4.80 -11.80
N LEU A 174 -33.58 5.77 -10.94
CA LEU A 174 -32.70 6.10 -9.83
C LEU A 174 -32.48 4.86 -8.94
N PRO A 175 -31.25 4.64 -8.43
CA PRO A 175 -31.02 3.68 -7.37
C PRO A 175 -31.95 3.95 -6.17
N LYS A 176 -32.42 2.89 -5.51
CA LYS A 176 -33.43 2.99 -4.44
C LYS A 176 -33.06 3.94 -3.30
N ASP A 177 -31.77 4.08 -3.04
CA ASP A 177 -31.22 4.89 -1.95
C ASP A 177 -30.98 6.35 -2.37
N ASP A 178 -31.04 6.65 -3.67
CA ASP A 178 -30.97 8.02 -4.19
C ASP A 178 -32.35 8.69 -4.07
N LYS A 179 -32.40 9.78 -3.29
CA LYS A 179 -33.62 10.55 -3.00
C LYS A 179 -33.64 11.93 -3.65
N ARG A 180 -32.69 12.21 -4.54
CA ARG A 180 -32.61 13.49 -5.24
C ARG A 180 -33.86 13.74 -6.08
N SER A 181 -34.34 14.97 -6.06
CA SER A 181 -35.40 15.43 -6.97
C SER A 181 -34.85 15.66 -8.39
N ALA A 182 -35.74 15.85 -9.37
CA ALA A 182 -35.35 16.24 -10.73
C ALA A 182 -34.47 17.50 -10.72
N GLN A 183 -34.85 18.49 -9.90
CA GLN A 183 -34.12 19.74 -9.76
C GLN A 183 -32.73 19.53 -9.13
N ASP A 184 -32.60 18.69 -8.10
CA ASP A 184 -31.30 18.37 -7.49
C ASP A 184 -30.34 17.72 -8.51
N ILE A 185 -30.85 16.85 -9.37
CA ILE A 185 -30.08 16.18 -10.43
C ILE A 185 -29.65 17.19 -11.50
N ILE A 186 -30.56 18.07 -11.93
CA ILE A 186 -30.25 19.16 -12.88
C ILE A 186 -29.20 20.08 -12.28
N ASP A 187 -29.35 20.50 -11.03
CA ASP A 187 -28.41 21.43 -10.39
C ASP A 187 -27.02 20.84 -10.19
N ALA A 188 -26.93 19.52 -9.97
CA ALA A 188 -25.67 18.78 -9.90
C ALA A 188 -25.04 18.49 -11.28
N ASN A 189 -25.76 18.72 -12.38
CA ASN A 189 -25.27 18.51 -13.74
C ASN A 189 -25.23 19.84 -14.53
N PRO A 190 -24.08 20.52 -14.59
CA PRO A 190 -23.95 21.82 -15.25
C PRO A 190 -24.43 21.82 -16.72
N LEU A 191 -24.21 20.71 -17.44
CA LEU A 191 -24.63 20.57 -18.83
C LEU A 191 -26.16 20.61 -18.97
N LEU A 192 -26.87 19.86 -18.12
CA LEU A 192 -28.34 19.88 -18.10
C LEU A 192 -28.87 21.23 -17.63
N LYS A 193 -28.28 21.78 -16.56
CA LYS A 193 -28.67 23.08 -15.98
C LYS A 193 -28.62 24.22 -16.99
N HIS A 194 -27.61 24.20 -17.85
CA HIS A 194 -27.37 25.24 -18.85
C HIS A 194 -27.81 24.84 -20.27
N LEU A 195 -28.49 23.71 -20.43
CA LEU A 195 -28.96 23.24 -21.74
C LEU A 195 -30.04 24.17 -22.29
N GLY A 196 -29.69 24.92 -23.34
CA GLY A 196 -30.65 25.66 -24.15
C GLY A 196 -31.31 24.75 -25.20
N ASN A 197 -32.34 25.27 -25.87
CA ASN A 197 -33.08 24.56 -26.91
C ASN A 197 -32.63 24.92 -28.34
N GLN A 198 -31.37 25.30 -28.54
CA GLN A 198 -30.83 25.58 -29.88
C GLN A 198 -30.95 24.32 -30.75
N SER A 199 -31.47 24.46 -31.98
CA SER A 199 -31.73 23.32 -32.87
C SER A 199 -32.66 22.24 -32.27
N GLY A 200 -33.52 22.61 -31.31
CA GLY A 200 -34.52 21.70 -30.72
C GLY A 200 -33.94 20.59 -29.84
N VAL A 201 -32.66 20.66 -29.45
CA VAL A 201 -31.97 19.55 -28.76
C VAL A 201 -32.54 19.26 -27.36
N LYS A 202 -33.07 20.27 -26.67
CA LYS A 202 -33.61 20.11 -25.32
C LYS A 202 -34.91 19.33 -25.37
N ASP A 203 -35.78 19.68 -26.31
CA ASP A 203 -37.05 19.00 -26.50
C ASP A 203 -36.81 17.59 -27.05
N ALA A 204 -35.88 17.45 -28.01
CA ALA A 204 -35.49 16.14 -28.52
C ALA A 204 -34.92 15.23 -27.42
N LEU A 205 -34.18 15.78 -26.45
CA LEU A 205 -33.72 15.03 -25.28
C LEU A 205 -34.92 14.56 -24.43
N LYS A 206 -35.88 15.45 -24.12
CA LYS A 206 -37.09 15.09 -23.36
C LYS A 206 -37.92 14.00 -24.04
N GLU A 207 -38.06 14.05 -25.36
CA GLU A 207 -38.78 13.04 -26.14
C GLU A 207 -38.12 11.64 -26.08
N ARG A 208 -36.84 11.56 -25.72
CA ARG A 208 -36.10 10.30 -25.60
C ARG A 208 -35.92 9.79 -24.18
N VAL A 209 -35.84 10.69 -23.19
CA VAL A 209 -35.55 10.33 -21.79
C VAL A 209 -36.72 10.58 -20.84
N GLY A 210 -37.77 11.25 -21.30
CA GLY A 210 -38.90 11.74 -20.52
C GLY A 210 -38.71 13.18 -20.06
N ASP A 211 -39.73 13.73 -19.39
CA ASP A 211 -39.67 15.12 -18.89
C ASP A 211 -38.71 15.25 -17.70
N PHE A 212 -37.45 15.51 -18.00
CA PHE A 212 -36.39 15.61 -17.01
C PHE A 212 -36.50 16.81 -16.07
N GLU A 213 -37.38 17.78 -16.34
CA GLU A 213 -37.59 18.93 -15.46
C GLU A 213 -38.50 18.59 -14.26
N THR A 214 -39.28 17.52 -14.37
CA THR A 214 -40.28 17.14 -13.36
C THR A 214 -40.15 15.71 -12.86
N ASP A 215 -39.70 14.76 -13.70
CA ASP A 215 -39.43 13.36 -13.33
C ASP A 215 -37.95 13.17 -12.96
N PRO A 216 -37.62 12.81 -11.69
CA PRO A 216 -36.25 12.49 -11.29
C PRO A 216 -35.61 11.40 -12.14
N ASN A 217 -36.36 10.37 -12.54
CA ASN A 217 -35.81 9.30 -13.37
C ASN A 217 -35.46 9.79 -14.77
N ALA A 218 -36.28 10.68 -15.34
CA ALA A 218 -35.96 11.34 -16.60
C ALA A 218 -34.73 12.25 -16.48
N ALA A 219 -34.60 13.02 -15.39
CA ALA A 219 -33.41 13.80 -15.10
C ALA A 219 -32.15 12.94 -15.00
N PHE A 220 -32.26 11.79 -14.35
CA PHE A 220 -31.16 10.85 -14.21
C PHE A 220 -30.76 10.22 -15.55
N ARG A 221 -31.72 9.81 -16.39
CA ARG A 221 -31.44 9.33 -17.75
C ARG A 221 -30.82 10.44 -18.61
N ALA A 222 -31.36 11.65 -18.56
CA ALA A 222 -30.83 12.81 -19.28
C ALA A 222 -29.38 13.09 -18.90
N ALA A 223 -29.04 13.06 -17.61
CA ALA A 223 -27.69 13.31 -17.12
C ALA A 223 -26.68 12.31 -17.70
N GLN A 224 -27.05 11.03 -17.74
CA GLN A 224 -26.22 9.96 -18.32
C GLN A 224 -26.02 10.11 -19.83
N VAL A 225 -27.08 10.54 -20.54
CA VAL A 225 -26.98 10.85 -21.98
C VAL A 225 -26.02 12.03 -22.22
N MET A 226 -26.11 13.08 -21.41
CA MET A 226 -25.19 14.22 -21.51
C MET A 226 -23.74 13.78 -21.32
N ASP A 227 -23.46 12.98 -20.29
CA ASP A 227 -22.13 12.44 -20.01
C ASP A 227 -21.57 11.64 -21.18
N ARG A 228 -22.45 10.87 -21.83
CA ARG A 228 -22.10 10.09 -23.00
C ARG A 228 -21.75 10.96 -24.20
N VAL A 229 -22.53 12.00 -24.46
CA VAL A 229 -22.37 12.93 -25.57
C VAL A 229 -21.06 13.73 -25.47
N VAL A 230 -20.70 14.18 -24.27
CA VAL A 230 -19.50 14.99 -24.03
C VAL A 230 -18.26 14.14 -23.75
N GLY A 231 -18.42 12.91 -23.26
CA GLY A 231 -17.32 12.03 -22.90
C GLY A 231 -16.76 11.21 -24.06
N TYR A 232 -17.53 11.02 -25.14
CA TYR A 232 -17.19 10.13 -26.25
C TYR A 232 -17.45 10.75 -27.61
N ASP A 233 -16.63 10.39 -28.60
CA ASP A 233 -16.90 10.66 -30.01
C ASP A 233 -17.91 9.67 -30.61
N GLU A 234 -18.29 9.89 -31.87
CA GLU A 234 -19.24 9.05 -32.62
C GLU A 234 -18.79 7.59 -32.78
N ASN A 235 -17.49 7.31 -32.63
CA ASN A 235 -16.92 5.96 -32.69
C ASN A 235 -16.78 5.31 -31.31
N GLY A 236 -17.18 6.02 -30.24
CA GLY A 236 -17.04 5.57 -28.86
C GLY A 236 -15.64 5.69 -28.30
N LYS A 237 -14.78 6.52 -28.90
CA LYS A 237 -13.49 6.88 -28.31
C LYS A 237 -13.68 8.01 -27.30
N VAL A 238 -13.01 7.87 -26.15
CA VAL A 238 -13.02 8.88 -25.08
C VAL A 238 -12.44 10.19 -25.59
N LEU A 239 -13.14 11.28 -25.34
CA LEU A 239 -12.71 12.64 -25.64
C LEU A 239 -11.75 13.13 -24.55
N SER A 240 -10.83 14.02 -24.92
CA SER A 240 -9.85 14.59 -23.99
C SER A 240 -9.63 16.07 -24.24
N GLY A 241 -9.26 16.80 -23.19
CA GLY A 241 -8.90 18.22 -23.27
C GLY A 241 -9.87 19.14 -22.52
N LYS A 242 -9.55 20.44 -22.54
CA LYS A 242 -10.18 21.44 -21.69
C LYS A 242 -11.70 21.58 -21.88
N ASP A 243 -12.18 21.30 -23.09
CA ASP A 243 -13.58 21.50 -23.48
C ASP A 243 -14.46 20.30 -23.11
N VAL A 244 -13.88 19.14 -22.74
CA VAL A 244 -14.65 17.95 -22.35
C VAL A 244 -15.43 18.17 -21.06
N ALA A 245 -16.73 17.89 -21.10
CA ALA A 245 -17.64 17.94 -19.95
C ALA A 245 -17.58 19.28 -19.19
N ASN A 246 -17.39 20.39 -19.92
CA ASN A 246 -17.47 21.73 -19.36
C ASN A 246 -18.93 22.09 -18.99
N THR A 247 -19.21 23.36 -18.71
CA THR A 247 -20.55 23.79 -18.28
C THR A 247 -21.54 24.02 -19.43
N SER A 248 -21.19 23.69 -20.68
CA SER A 248 -22.00 23.92 -21.88
C SER A 248 -21.87 22.79 -22.91
N VAL A 249 -22.86 22.65 -23.79
CA VAL A 249 -22.78 21.74 -24.94
C VAL A 249 -22.13 22.48 -26.11
N ASP A 250 -20.94 22.04 -26.51
CA ASP A 250 -20.16 22.73 -27.52
C ASP A 250 -20.50 22.32 -28.96
N GLY A 251 -20.36 23.28 -29.88
CA GLY A 251 -20.47 23.04 -31.32
C GLY A 251 -21.70 23.60 -32.01
N PHE A 252 -22.51 24.41 -31.31
CA PHE A 252 -23.51 25.25 -31.97
C PHE A 252 -22.86 26.38 -32.77
N THR A 253 -23.39 26.67 -33.95
CA THR A 253 -23.04 27.86 -34.74
C THR A 253 -23.66 29.12 -34.12
N LYS A 254 -23.26 30.31 -34.61
CA LYS A 254 -23.90 31.57 -34.20
C LYS A 254 -25.39 31.64 -34.53
N SER A 255 -25.87 30.87 -35.51
CA SER A 255 -27.29 30.75 -35.85
C SER A 255 -28.03 29.72 -34.99
N GLY A 256 -27.33 29.00 -34.10
CA GLY A 256 -27.93 27.96 -33.25
C GLY A 256 -27.98 26.58 -33.89
N GLU A 257 -27.29 26.38 -35.02
CA GLU A 257 -27.25 25.08 -35.71
C GLU A 257 -26.16 24.18 -35.12
N ALA A 258 -26.48 22.91 -34.86
CA ALA A 258 -25.52 21.94 -34.36
C ALA A 258 -24.55 21.52 -35.46
N ARG A 259 -23.23 21.59 -35.21
CA ARG A 259 -22.22 21.10 -36.16
C ARG A 259 -22.04 19.59 -36.03
N HIS A 260 -22.02 18.89 -37.16
CA HIS A 260 -21.68 17.48 -37.20
C HIS A 260 -20.29 17.20 -36.57
N GLY A 261 -20.15 16.07 -35.87
CA GLY A 261 -18.92 15.68 -35.16
C GLY A 261 -18.65 16.42 -33.84
N THR A 262 -19.49 17.38 -33.45
CA THR A 262 -19.38 18.11 -32.16
C THR A 262 -20.33 17.54 -31.09
N GLU A 263 -20.23 17.99 -29.85
CA GLU A 263 -21.15 17.59 -28.77
C GLU A 263 -22.59 17.94 -29.13
N ALA A 264 -22.83 19.15 -29.63
CA ALA A 264 -24.13 19.60 -30.13
C ALA A 264 -24.65 18.70 -31.25
N GLY A 265 -23.77 18.30 -32.18
CA GLY A 265 -24.12 17.37 -33.27
C GLY A 265 -24.53 15.99 -32.74
N ARG A 266 -23.76 15.44 -31.78
CA ARG A 266 -24.08 14.14 -31.17
C ARG A 266 -25.36 14.19 -30.33
N LEU A 267 -25.63 15.29 -29.64
CA LEU A 267 -26.90 15.48 -28.92
C LEU A 267 -28.08 15.56 -29.89
N GLN A 268 -27.89 16.23 -31.04
CA GLN A 268 -28.87 16.28 -32.11
C GLN A 268 -29.12 14.88 -32.70
N ASP A 269 -28.07 14.11 -32.95
CA ASP A 269 -28.15 12.72 -33.41
C ASP A 269 -28.89 11.83 -32.40
N PHE A 270 -28.63 12.01 -31.10
CA PHE A 270 -29.40 11.34 -30.04
C PHE A 270 -30.87 11.70 -30.08
N GLY A 271 -31.22 12.98 -30.24
CA GLY A 271 -32.60 13.39 -30.45
C GLY A 271 -33.27 12.66 -31.63
N LYS A 272 -32.54 12.51 -32.74
CA LYS A 272 -33.03 11.89 -33.97
C LYS A 272 -33.15 10.37 -33.89
N TYR A 273 -32.15 9.69 -33.36
CA TYR A 273 -31.98 8.24 -33.44
C TYR A 273 -32.15 7.52 -32.09
N GLY A 274 -32.28 8.27 -30.99
CA GLY A 274 -32.44 7.73 -29.64
C GLY A 274 -31.18 7.06 -29.10
N PHE A 275 -31.34 6.11 -28.18
CA PHE A 275 -30.23 5.45 -27.48
C PHE A 275 -29.29 4.66 -28.41
N GLU A 276 -29.75 4.27 -29.61
CA GLU A 276 -28.94 3.53 -30.59
C GLU A 276 -27.79 4.37 -31.17
N SER A 277 -27.88 5.71 -31.15
CA SER A 277 -26.78 6.58 -31.60
C SER A 277 -25.77 6.89 -30.50
N LEU A 278 -26.02 6.46 -29.26
CA LEU A 278 -25.03 6.61 -28.21
C LEU A 278 -23.93 5.58 -28.39
N PRO A 279 -22.65 5.99 -28.34
CA PRO A 279 -21.58 5.03 -28.35
C PRO A 279 -21.67 4.10 -27.14
N LYS A 280 -21.26 2.84 -27.30
CA LYS A 280 -21.20 1.90 -26.17
C LYS A 280 -20.16 2.34 -25.16
N ALA A 281 -20.37 2.00 -23.88
CA ALA A 281 -19.36 2.25 -22.84
C ALA A 281 -18.14 1.39 -23.16
N GLN A 282 -16.97 2.01 -23.20
CA GLN A 282 -15.74 1.25 -23.32
C GLN A 282 -15.60 0.42 -22.04
N ALA A 283 -15.52 -0.91 -22.19
CA ALA A 283 -15.28 -1.80 -21.07
C ALA A 283 -13.92 -1.47 -20.43
N SER A 284 -13.78 -1.69 -19.12
CA SER A 284 -12.52 -1.40 -18.41
C SER A 284 -11.31 -2.16 -18.98
N GLU A 285 -11.50 -3.40 -19.43
CA GLU A 285 -10.47 -4.19 -20.13
C GLU A 285 -10.06 -3.62 -21.50
N ASP A 286 -10.89 -2.76 -22.08
CA ASP A 286 -10.66 -2.17 -23.39
C ASP A 286 -9.87 -0.85 -23.34
N ILE A 287 -9.63 -0.30 -22.14
CA ILE A 287 -8.90 0.95 -21.95
C ILE A 287 -7.47 0.81 -22.48
N ALA A 288 -7.04 1.76 -23.31
CA ALA A 288 -5.77 1.67 -24.03
C ALA A 288 -4.56 1.57 -23.09
N SER A 289 -4.52 2.39 -22.05
CA SER A 289 -3.43 2.39 -21.07
C SER A 289 -3.37 1.10 -20.24
N TYR A 290 -4.52 0.50 -19.93
CA TYR A 290 -4.55 -0.82 -19.29
C TYR A 290 -4.05 -1.93 -20.22
N LYS A 291 -4.44 -1.91 -21.51
CA LYS A 291 -3.89 -2.83 -22.53
C LYS A 291 -2.38 -2.67 -22.70
N GLU A 292 -1.87 -1.45 -22.64
CA GLU A 292 -0.43 -1.18 -22.67
C GLU A 292 0.28 -1.76 -21.45
N PHE A 293 -0.30 -1.59 -20.25
CA PHE A 293 0.20 -2.21 -19.02
C PHE A 293 0.27 -3.75 -19.15
N LEU A 294 -0.84 -4.40 -19.56
CA LEU A 294 -0.90 -5.85 -19.74
C LEU A 294 0.11 -6.35 -20.79
N LYS A 295 0.35 -5.57 -21.85
CA LYS A 295 1.36 -5.90 -22.86
C LYS A 295 2.79 -5.76 -22.32
N ALA A 296 3.05 -4.75 -21.50
CA ALA A 296 4.35 -4.52 -20.88
C ALA A 296 4.66 -5.52 -19.76
N LYS A 297 3.62 -6.00 -19.06
CA LYS A 297 3.68 -6.88 -17.89
C LYS A 297 2.72 -8.08 -18.06
N PRO A 298 2.96 -8.99 -19.02
CA PRO A 298 2.04 -10.10 -19.30
C PRO A 298 1.85 -11.03 -18.10
N ASP A 299 2.89 -11.19 -17.28
CA ASP A 299 2.90 -12.07 -16.11
C ASP A 299 2.43 -11.40 -14.82
N ALA A 300 1.86 -10.19 -14.90
CA ALA A 300 1.39 -9.47 -13.72
C ALA A 300 0.37 -10.29 -12.91
N ASP A 301 0.49 -10.27 -11.59
CA ASP A 301 -0.44 -10.96 -10.70
C ASP A 301 -1.83 -10.31 -10.70
N ALA A 302 -2.82 -10.99 -10.12
CA ALA A 302 -4.22 -10.59 -10.18
C ALA A 302 -4.48 -9.23 -9.51
N GLY A 303 -3.94 -9.00 -8.32
CA GLY A 303 -4.08 -7.73 -7.61
C GLY A 303 -3.33 -6.58 -8.29
N SER A 304 -2.13 -6.82 -8.84
CA SER A 304 -1.43 -5.83 -9.67
C SER A 304 -2.25 -5.39 -10.87
N LYS A 305 -2.88 -6.35 -11.58
CA LYS A 305 -3.79 -6.08 -12.69
C LYS A 305 -5.02 -5.26 -12.26
N GLU A 306 -5.60 -5.55 -11.10
CA GLU A 306 -6.78 -4.83 -10.63
C GLU A 306 -6.48 -3.37 -10.30
N VAL A 307 -5.38 -3.08 -9.59
CA VAL A 307 -4.96 -1.70 -9.29
C VAL A 307 -4.57 -0.95 -10.57
N ALA A 308 -3.85 -1.59 -11.50
CA ALA A 308 -3.56 -0.99 -12.80
C ALA A 308 -4.85 -0.66 -13.58
N GLY A 309 -5.85 -1.53 -13.50
CA GLY A 309 -7.19 -1.28 -14.02
C GLY A 309 -7.87 -0.08 -13.36
N TYR A 310 -7.74 0.09 -12.04
CA TYR A 310 -8.28 1.26 -11.33
C TYR A 310 -7.63 2.56 -11.79
N ALA A 311 -6.30 2.59 -11.99
CA ALA A 311 -5.61 3.76 -12.50
C ALA A 311 -6.02 4.10 -13.94
N ALA A 312 -6.18 3.08 -14.80
CA ALA A 312 -6.65 3.27 -16.16
C ALA A 312 -8.08 3.84 -16.21
N ILE A 313 -8.97 3.39 -15.31
CA ILE A 313 -10.32 3.96 -15.15
C ILE A 313 -10.24 5.43 -14.72
N LEU A 314 -9.39 5.76 -13.73
CA LEU A 314 -9.21 7.15 -13.30
C LEU A 314 -8.67 8.02 -14.44
N GLU A 315 -7.68 7.54 -15.19
CA GLU A 315 -7.11 8.25 -16.34
C GLU A 315 -8.18 8.51 -17.43
N GLN A 316 -9.01 7.51 -17.72
CA GLN A 316 -10.10 7.60 -18.69
C GLN A 316 -11.13 8.65 -18.27
N LYS A 317 -11.44 8.71 -16.96
CA LYS A 317 -12.43 9.64 -16.40
C LYS A 317 -11.87 11.01 -16.05
N TYR A 318 -10.56 11.21 -16.13
CA TYR A 318 -9.87 12.42 -15.67
C TYR A 318 -10.54 13.72 -16.16
N ASP A 319 -10.76 13.83 -17.47
CA ASP A 319 -11.30 15.05 -18.06
C ASP A 319 -12.78 15.27 -17.71
N SER A 320 -13.54 14.19 -17.50
CA SER A 320 -14.93 14.26 -17.02
C SER A 320 -15.02 14.70 -15.56
N ILE A 321 -14.13 14.19 -14.69
CA ILE A 321 -14.03 14.63 -13.29
C ILE A 321 -13.68 16.11 -13.27
N ARG A 322 -12.66 16.50 -14.04
CA ARG A 322 -12.17 17.88 -14.14
C ARG A 322 -13.29 18.84 -14.54
N GLY A 323 -13.99 18.56 -15.65
CA GLY A 323 -15.05 19.43 -16.16
C GLY A 323 -16.25 19.55 -15.21
N LYS A 324 -16.69 18.45 -14.60
CA LYS A 324 -17.86 18.45 -13.70
C LYS A 324 -17.60 19.04 -12.32
N THR A 325 -16.36 19.06 -11.87
CA THR A 325 -15.99 19.58 -10.55
C THR A 325 -15.31 20.94 -10.61
N ASP A 326 -15.26 21.55 -11.80
CA ASP A 326 -14.52 22.79 -12.09
C ASP A 326 -13.06 22.72 -11.60
N ALA A 327 -12.46 21.53 -11.69
CA ALA A 327 -11.05 21.38 -11.38
C ALA A 327 -10.23 22.01 -12.51
N GLY A 328 -9.15 22.69 -12.16
CA GLY A 328 -8.22 23.28 -13.14
C GLY A 328 -7.45 22.21 -13.91
N ASP A 329 -6.14 22.42 -14.12
CA ASP A 329 -5.32 21.43 -14.85
C ASP A 329 -5.01 20.16 -14.04
N THR A 330 -5.40 20.11 -12.76
CA THR A 330 -5.14 19.01 -11.82
C THR A 330 -6.39 18.64 -11.02
N LEU A 331 -6.48 17.37 -10.62
CA LEU A 331 -7.51 16.88 -9.71
C LEU A 331 -7.02 16.89 -8.26
N THR A 332 -7.95 16.95 -7.32
CA THR A 332 -7.73 16.65 -5.90
C THR A 332 -8.50 15.37 -5.52
N ALA A 333 -8.18 14.76 -4.38
CA ALA A 333 -8.95 13.63 -3.85
C ALA A 333 -10.43 13.98 -3.66
N GLN A 334 -10.75 15.24 -3.30
CA GLN A 334 -12.12 15.70 -3.13
C GLN A 334 -12.86 15.75 -4.47
N ASN A 335 -12.22 16.19 -5.56
CA ASN A 335 -12.85 16.17 -6.88
C ASN A 335 -13.25 14.75 -7.31
N ILE A 336 -12.42 13.76 -7.00
CA ILE A 336 -12.73 12.35 -7.29
C ILE A 336 -13.96 11.88 -6.50
N LYS A 337 -14.05 12.24 -5.20
CA LYS A 337 -15.20 11.90 -4.34
C LYS A 337 -16.48 12.58 -4.82
N ASP A 338 -16.43 13.89 -5.05
CA ASP A 338 -17.57 14.68 -5.52
C ASP A 338 -18.13 14.13 -6.83
N TYR A 339 -17.24 13.78 -7.77
CA TYR A 339 -17.64 13.14 -9.02
C TYR A 339 -18.28 11.76 -8.76
N LYS A 340 -17.68 10.91 -7.93
CA LYS A 340 -18.25 9.59 -7.61
C LYS A 340 -19.65 9.71 -7.01
N ASP A 341 -19.83 10.61 -6.04
CA ASP A 341 -21.09 10.79 -5.31
C ASP A 341 -22.18 11.41 -6.19
N ALA A 342 -21.81 12.30 -7.11
CA ALA A 342 -22.74 12.88 -8.08
C ALA A 342 -23.19 11.90 -9.18
N ASN A 343 -22.45 10.81 -9.41
CA ASN A 343 -22.63 9.88 -10.52
C ASN A 343 -22.94 8.43 -10.04
N PRO A 344 -24.14 8.16 -9.48
CA PRO A 344 -24.47 6.85 -8.94
C PRO A 344 -24.66 5.77 -10.03
N GLN A 345 -24.74 6.14 -11.30
CA GLN A 345 -24.76 5.24 -12.46
C GLN A 345 -23.43 4.52 -12.71
N LEU A 346 -22.34 4.99 -12.09
CA LEU A 346 -21.03 4.35 -12.24
C LEU A 346 -21.13 2.87 -11.86
N SER A 347 -20.49 2.02 -12.66
CA SER A 347 -20.37 0.60 -12.36
C SER A 347 -19.63 0.38 -11.04
N ASP A 348 -19.85 -0.77 -10.41
CA ASP A 348 -19.20 -1.10 -9.13
C ASP A 348 -17.67 -1.04 -9.24
N LYS A 349 -17.10 -1.44 -10.39
CA LYS A 349 -15.67 -1.34 -10.64
C LYS A 349 -15.18 0.09 -10.77
N GLU A 350 -15.95 0.96 -11.42
CA GLU A 350 -15.62 2.39 -11.51
C GLU A 350 -15.71 3.07 -10.15
N LYS A 351 -16.74 2.77 -9.36
CA LYS A 351 -16.88 3.27 -7.99
C LYS A 351 -15.69 2.82 -7.13
N ALA A 352 -15.35 1.53 -7.16
CA ALA A 352 -14.19 0.99 -6.44
C ALA A 352 -12.88 1.67 -6.87
N ALA A 353 -12.68 1.91 -8.17
CA ALA A 353 -11.49 2.61 -8.67
C ALA A 353 -11.40 4.05 -8.15
N LEU A 354 -12.49 4.82 -8.20
CA LEU A 354 -12.52 6.18 -7.70
C LEU A 354 -12.40 6.22 -6.17
N ASP A 355 -13.03 5.27 -5.46
CA ASP A 355 -12.90 5.12 -4.02
C ASP A 355 -11.46 4.86 -3.63
N PHE A 356 -10.81 3.87 -4.25
CA PHE A 356 -9.40 3.54 -4.03
C PHE A 356 -8.51 4.78 -4.19
N TRP A 357 -8.56 5.45 -5.34
CA TRP A 357 -7.67 6.58 -5.62
C TRP A 357 -8.01 7.86 -4.87
N SER A 358 -9.22 7.98 -4.31
CA SER A 358 -9.59 9.11 -3.46
C SER A 358 -9.17 8.97 -1.99
N GLN A 359 -8.62 7.81 -1.62
CA GLN A 359 -8.04 7.61 -0.29
C GLN A 359 -6.76 8.44 -0.14
N PRO A 360 -6.52 9.08 1.03
CA PRO A 360 -5.35 9.93 1.23
C PRO A 360 -4.02 9.27 0.84
N GLY A 361 -3.81 8.02 1.24
CA GLY A 361 -2.57 7.29 0.93
C GLY A 361 -2.42 6.95 -0.55
N ALA A 362 -3.49 6.50 -1.22
CA ALA A 362 -3.45 6.20 -2.66
C ALA A 362 -3.29 7.46 -3.50
N PHE A 363 -3.96 8.56 -3.14
CA PHE A 363 -3.86 9.81 -3.86
C PHE A 363 -2.45 10.40 -3.79
N LYS A 364 -1.80 10.34 -2.61
CA LYS A 364 -0.40 10.78 -2.41
C LYS A 364 0.58 10.04 -3.33
N ILE A 365 0.32 8.77 -3.64
CA ILE A 365 1.13 7.97 -4.57
C ILE A 365 1.00 8.48 -6.01
N LEU A 366 -0.18 8.92 -6.43
CA LEU A 366 -0.38 9.54 -7.76
C LEU A 366 0.30 10.90 -7.83
N ASP A 367 0.04 11.77 -6.86
CA ASP A 367 0.59 13.13 -6.73
C ASP A 367 2.12 13.17 -6.90
N THR A 368 2.83 12.22 -6.30
CA THR A 368 4.31 12.18 -6.33
C THR A 368 4.90 11.41 -7.52
N SER A 369 4.09 10.75 -8.34
CA SER A 369 4.55 9.73 -9.31
C SER A 369 5.40 10.26 -10.48
N SER A 370 5.17 11.50 -10.96
CA SER A 370 5.98 12.08 -12.04
C SER A 370 7.30 12.69 -11.55
N LYS A 371 7.45 12.87 -10.24
CA LYS A 371 8.61 13.53 -9.59
C LYS A 371 9.06 12.80 -8.32
N LEU A 372 9.10 11.47 -8.35
CA LEU A 372 9.47 10.61 -7.21
C LEU A 372 10.77 11.02 -6.49
N LEU A 373 11.71 11.65 -7.18
CA LEU A 373 12.99 12.13 -6.63
C LEU A 373 13.14 13.66 -6.65
N ALA A 374 12.11 14.41 -7.03
CA ALA A 374 12.20 15.85 -7.33
C ALA A 374 10.95 16.68 -6.94
N GLY A 375 9.95 16.09 -6.29
CA GLY A 375 8.74 16.81 -5.90
C GLY A 375 8.07 16.22 -4.65
N GLY A 376 7.74 17.10 -3.70
CA GLY A 376 6.84 16.77 -2.60
C GLY A 376 5.38 16.68 -3.06
N ALA A 377 4.55 16.01 -2.27
CA ALA A 377 3.11 15.91 -2.52
C ALA A 377 2.45 17.29 -2.36
N ASP A 378 1.79 17.81 -3.40
CA ASP A 378 1.12 19.13 -3.38
C ASP A 378 -0.41 19.03 -3.28
N GLY A 379 -0.93 17.81 -3.10
CA GLY A 379 -2.34 17.49 -3.03
C GLY A 379 -3.03 17.48 -4.38
N LYS A 380 -2.27 17.49 -5.49
CA LYS A 380 -2.81 17.58 -6.85
C LYS A 380 -2.23 16.48 -7.73
N ALA A 381 -3.11 15.86 -8.52
CA ALA A 381 -2.71 14.87 -9.51
C ALA A 381 -3.11 15.36 -10.91
N SER A 382 -2.13 15.50 -11.79
CA SER A 382 -2.34 15.73 -13.21
C SER A 382 -2.61 14.41 -13.96
N LYS A 383 -3.15 14.50 -15.18
CA LYS A 383 -3.30 13.31 -16.05
C LYS A 383 -1.95 12.64 -16.34
N SER A 384 -0.89 13.44 -16.46
CA SER A 384 0.48 12.96 -16.69
C SER A 384 1.00 12.16 -15.50
N ASP A 385 0.61 12.50 -14.28
CA ASP A 385 1.00 11.75 -13.08
C ASP A 385 0.40 10.35 -13.13
N ILE A 386 -0.90 10.23 -13.38
CA ILE A 386 -1.59 8.93 -13.50
C ILE A 386 -0.96 8.07 -14.60
N GLN A 387 -0.69 8.66 -15.77
CA GLN A 387 -0.03 7.96 -16.88
C GLN A 387 1.39 7.52 -16.55
N THR A 388 2.15 8.36 -15.84
CA THR A 388 3.53 8.06 -15.42
C THR A 388 3.53 6.94 -14.38
N TRP A 389 2.64 7.01 -13.40
CA TRP A 389 2.45 5.96 -12.40
C TRP A 389 2.11 4.63 -13.08
N LEU A 390 1.10 4.60 -13.95
CA LEU A 390 0.66 3.37 -14.60
C LEU A 390 1.75 2.71 -15.45
N LYS A 391 2.61 3.54 -16.07
CA LYS A 391 3.70 3.07 -16.93
C LYS A 391 4.94 2.61 -16.15
N ASN A 392 5.31 3.33 -15.09
CA ASN A 392 6.62 3.18 -14.46
C ASN A 392 6.56 2.62 -13.03
N SER A 393 5.44 2.78 -12.34
CA SER A 393 5.33 2.55 -10.89
C SER A 393 4.22 1.57 -10.50
N ALA A 394 3.27 1.29 -11.40
CA ALA A 394 2.24 0.29 -11.15
C ALA A 394 2.89 -1.07 -10.84
N PRO A 395 2.41 -1.78 -9.80
CA PRO A 395 2.97 -3.06 -9.42
C PRO A 395 2.76 -4.08 -10.53
N ALA A 396 3.66 -5.06 -10.61
CA ALA A 396 3.60 -6.13 -11.60
C ALA A 396 3.79 -7.52 -10.97
N ASP A 397 3.97 -7.60 -9.67
CA ASP A 397 4.18 -8.83 -8.92
C ASP A 397 3.67 -8.67 -7.48
N ALA A 398 3.61 -9.79 -6.78
CA ALA A 398 3.06 -9.84 -5.43
C ALA A 398 3.82 -8.91 -4.46
N THR A 399 5.13 -8.82 -4.64
CA THR A 399 6.05 -7.98 -3.85
C THR A 399 5.72 -6.50 -4.05
N GLY A 400 5.66 -6.02 -5.28
CA GLY A 400 5.28 -4.65 -5.62
C GLY A 400 3.86 -4.30 -5.17
N LEU A 401 2.91 -5.22 -5.30
CA LEU A 401 1.53 -5.01 -4.83
C LEU A 401 1.48 -4.87 -3.31
N SER A 402 2.21 -5.72 -2.56
CA SER A 402 2.23 -5.63 -1.10
C SER A 402 2.80 -4.29 -0.61
N ALA A 403 3.86 -3.80 -1.27
CA ALA A 403 4.46 -2.51 -0.98
C ALA A 403 3.49 -1.35 -1.29
N LEU A 404 2.74 -1.44 -2.39
CA LEU A 404 1.71 -0.46 -2.73
C LEU A 404 0.62 -0.42 -1.66
N VAL A 405 0.01 -1.56 -1.32
CA VAL A 405 -1.08 -1.62 -0.34
C VAL A 405 -0.59 -1.13 1.03
N SER A 406 0.64 -1.50 1.42
CA SER A 406 1.24 -0.96 2.65
C SER A 406 1.38 0.56 2.61
N SER A 407 1.83 1.13 1.48
CA SER A 407 1.97 2.58 1.33
C SER A 407 0.62 3.30 1.40
N VAL A 408 -0.41 2.75 0.76
CA VAL A 408 -1.78 3.26 0.81
C VAL A 408 -2.28 3.28 2.25
N VAL A 409 -2.13 2.16 2.98
CA VAL A 409 -2.62 2.06 4.35
C VAL A 409 -1.82 2.96 5.29
N SER A 410 -0.49 3.01 5.18
CA SER A 410 0.34 3.93 5.97
C SER A 410 -0.10 5.39 5.80
N GLY A 411 -0.35 5.80 4.55
CA GLY A 411 -0.84 7.14 4.25
C GLY A 411 -2.25 7.39 4.81
N ASN A 412 -3.13 6.40 4.80
CA ASN A 412 -4.46 6.52 5.40
C ASN A 412 -4.42 6.61 6.93
N VAL A 413 -3.55 5.87 7.60
CA VAL A 413 -3.46 5.87 9.06
C VAL A 413 -2.98 7.24 9.59
N THR A 414 -2.12 7.92 8.85
CA THR A 414 -1.40 9.11 9.34
C THR A 414 -1.84 10.43 8.71
N HIS A 415 -2.83 10.41 7.81
CA HIS A 415 -3.26 11.60 7.06
C HIS A 415 -3.74 12.78 7.92
N ASN A 416 -4.15 12.54 9.17
CA ASN A 416 -4.60 13.58 10.10
C ASN A 416 -3.46 14.28 10.84
N VAL A 417 -2.23 13.76 10.75
CA VAL A 417 -1.07 14.31 11.44
C VAL A 417 -0.30 15.23 10.51
N ASP A 418 -0.12 16.48 10.95
CA ASP A 418 0.75 17.43 10.29
C ASP A 418 2.19 17.24 10.78
N THR A 419 2.95 16.36 10.11
CA THR A 419 4.34 16.07 10.47
C THR A 419 5.29 17.26 10.28
N SER A 420 4.88 18.31 9.56
CA SER A 420 5.70 19.53 9.40
C SER A 420 5.92 20.30 10.71
N LYS A 421 5.08 20.02 11.72
CA LYS A 421 5.19 20.60 13.08
C LYS A 421 6.00 19.72 14.04
N LEU A 422 6.42 18.54 13.60
CA LEU A 422 7.16 17.57 14.39
C LEU A 422 8.63 17.62 13.98
N GLY A 423 9.52 17.39 14.94
CA GLY A 423 10.96 17.45 14.70
C GLY A 423 11.74 16.61 15.70
N LYS A 424 13.04 16.91 15.88
CA LYS A 424 13.95 16.11 16.72
C LYS A 424 13.46 15.85 18.17
N ASP A 425 12.63 16.75 18.72
CA ASP A 425 12.06 16.62 20.07
C ASP A 425 11.20 15.34 20.22
N VAL A 426 10.66 14.78 19.14
CA VAL A 426 9.94 13.49 19.15
C VAL A 426 10.82 12.34 19.62
N PHE A 427 12.14 12.44 19.43
CA PHE A 427 13.10 11.41 19.85
C PHE A 427 13.78 11.75 21.18
N GLU A 428 14.00 13.05 21.45
CA GLU A 428 14.58 13.53 22.70
C GLU A 428 13.58 13.42 23.87
N HIS A 429 12.31 13.68 23.59
CA HIS A 429 11.19 13.72 24.54
C HIS A 429 9.92 13.01 23.99
N PRO A 430 9.99 11.70 23.65
CA PRO A 430 8.87 10.95 23.07
C PRO A 430 7.62 10.89 23.97
N GLU A 431 7.74 11.20 25.26
CA GLU A 431 6.64 11.31 26.22
C GLU A 431 5.71 12.50 25.98
N ASN A 432 6.18 13.53 25.26
CA ASN A 432 5.39 14.73 24.95
C ASN A 432 4.42 14.54 23.78
N TYR A 433 4.54 13.42 23.06
CA TYR A 433 3.85 13.16 21.80
C TYR A 433 2.89 11.99 21.91
N THR A 434 1.78 12.09 21.19
CA THR A 434 0.80 11.01 21.09
C THR A 434 1.35 9.81 20.31
N ALA A 435 0.75 8.63 20.50
CA ALA A 435 1.10 7.45 19.72
C ALA A 435 0.85 7.66 18.21
N GLU A 436 -0.17 8.44 17.85
CA GLU A 436 -0.49 8.79 16.46
C GLU A 436 0.58 9.70 15.83
N GLU A 437 1.04 10.74 16.55
CA GLU A 437 2.13 11.61 16.10
C GLU A 437 3.45 10.84 15.94
N LYS A 438 3.79 9.99 16.92
CA LYS A 438 4.97 9.12 16.84
C LYS A 438 4.88 8.11 15.70
N ALA A 439 3.69 7.54 15.46
CA ALA A 439 3.47 6.66 14.32
C ALA A 439 3.64 7.39 12.98
N ALA A 440 3.14 8.62 12.88
CA ALA A 440 3.32 9.46 11.69
C ALA A 440 4.79 9.75 11.41
N VAL A 441 5.58 10.11 12.44
CA VAL A 441 7.03 10.30 12.29
C VAL A 441 7.72 9.00 11.88
N LEU A 442 7.35 7.86 12.48
CA LEU A 442 7.91 6.56 12.12
C LEU A 442 7.65 6.21 10.63
N LEU A 443 6.43 6.37 10.13
CA LEU A 443 6.10 6.10 8.72
C LEU A 443 6.77 7.11 7.74
N ASP A 444 7.00 8.33 8.20
CA ASP A 444 7.69 9.36 7.45
C ASP A 444 9.21 9.08 7.35
N LEU A 445 9.84 8.66 8.45
CA LEU A 445 11.23 8.16 8.45
C LEU A 445 11.41 6.93 7.56
N GLN A 446 10.43 6.02 7.56
CA GLN A 446 10.40 4.89 6.65
C GLN A 446 10.32 5.31 5.17
N SER A 447 9.58 6.38 4.88
CA SER A 447 9.54 6.97 3.54
C SER A 447 10.88 7.61 3.16
N ALA A 448 11.55 8.29 4.09
CA ALA A 448 12.89 8.83 3.91
C ALA A 448 13.93 7.71 3.68
N GLN A 449 13.83 6.60 4.42
CA GLN A 449 14.66 5.41 4.22
C GLN A 449 14.55 4.88 2.79
N LYS A 450 13.31 4.76 2.28
CA LYS A 450 13.05 4.36 0.89
C LYS A 450 13.63 5.36 -0.10
N LEU A 451 13.48 6.66 0.15
CA LEU A 451 14.01 7.72 -0.71
C LEU A 451 15.53 7.62 -0.86
N VAL A 452 16.27 7.40 0.24
CA VAL A 452 17.73 7.22 0.19
C VAL A 452 18.12 5.98 -0.62
N VAL A 453 17.42 4.86 -0.43
CA VAL A 453 17.68 3.62 -1.19
C VAL A 453 17.41 3.80 -2.68
N ASP A 454 16.28 4.43 -3.03
CA ASP A 454 15.90 4.68 -4.42
C ASP A 454 16.88 5.64 -5.10
N GLY A 455 17.31 6.70 -4.40
CA GLY A 455 18.35 7.62 -4.88
C GLY A 455 19.69 6.92 -5.11
N ALA A 456 20.10 6.03 -4.19
CA ALA A 456 21.34 5.26 -4.33
C ALA A 456 21.28 4.32 -5.54
N LYS A 457 20.16 3.61 -5.74
CA LYS A 457 19.94 2.75 -6.92
C LYS A 457 19.87 3.53 -8.22
N ALA A 458 19.33 4.75 -8.18
CA ALA A 458 19.27 5.64 -9.33
C ALA A 458 20.64 6.29 -9.64
N GLY A 459 21.68 6.06 -8.83
CA GLY A 459 23.01 6.58 -9.03
C GLY A 459 23.18 8.05 -8.63
N MET A 460 22.31 8.58 -7.74
CA MET A 460 22.39 9.97 -7.29
C MET A 460 23.71 10.27 -6.56
N TRP A 461 24.29 9.27 -5.88
CA TRP A 461 25.62 9.33 -5.25
C TRP A 461 26.75 8.79 -6.14
N GLY A 462 26.49 8.58 -7.44
CA GLY A 462 27.39 7.88 -8.35
C GLY A 462 28.69 8.62 -8.69
N ASP A 463 28.72 9.95 -8.56
CA ASP A 463 29.89 10.80 -8.82
C ASP A 463 30.13 11.82 -7.69
N ASP A 464 31.28 12.49 -7.72
CA ASP A 464 31.66 13.46 -6.69
C ASP A 464 30.75 14.70 -6.69
N TYR A 465 30.21 15.10 -7.85
CA TYR A 465 29.23 16.19 -7.91
C TYR A 465 27.98 15.82 -7.12
N GLY A 466 27.38 14.65 -7.41
CA GLY A 466 26.17 14.18 -6.75
C GLY A 466 26.35 14.08 -5.24
N LYS A 467 27.49 13.54 -4.79
CA LYS A 467 27.86 13.51 -3.36
C LYS A 467 27.85 14.90 -2.71
N VAL A 468 28.50 15.88 -3.35
CA VAL A 468 28.59 17.26 -2.84
C VAL A 468 27.25 17.99 -2.92
N ALA A 469 26.52 17.83 -4.02
CA ALA A 469 25.20 18.42 -4.21
C ALA A 469 24.20 17.91 -3.15
N ILE A 470 24.21 16.60 -2.91
CA ILE A 470 23.38 15.97 -1.88
C ILE A 470 23.76 16.48 -0.50
N ALA A 471 25.04 16.50 -0.15
CA ALA A 471 25.45 16.98 1.17
C ALA A 471 25.08 18.45 1.40
N ASN A 472 25.29 19.32 0.41
CA ASN A 472 24.95 20.73 0.52
C ASN A 472 23.44 21.01 0.50
N GLY A 473 22.68 20.26 -0.31
CA GLY A 473 21.25 20.49 -0.49
C GLY A 473 20.35 19.79 0.54
N SER A 474 20.81 18.68 1.12
CA SER A 474 20.06 17.95 2.16
C SER A 474 20.54 18.20 3.58
N GLY A 475 21.74 18.77 3.76
CA GLY A 475 22.40 18.87 5.06
C GLY A 475 22.95 17.54 5.59
N ALA A 476 22.78 16.43 4.86
CA ALA A 476 23.17 15.10 5.30
C ALA A 476 24.50 14.63 4.72
N PHE A 477 25.09 13.61 5.35
CA PHE A 477 26.37 13.05 4.96
C PHE A 477 26.34 12.52 3.52
N TRP A 478 27.42 12.71 2.76
CA TRP A 478 27.50 12.33 1.34
C TRP A 478 27.61 10.81 1.10
N GLU A 479 27.60 9.99 2.15
CA GLU A 479 27.52 8.53 2.03
C GLU A 479 26.10 8.08 2.40
N PRO A 480 25.36 7.45 1.48
CA PRO A 480 23.97 7.07 1.73
C PRO A 480 23.84 6.08 2.90
N ASP A 481 24.88 5.28 3.17
CA ASP A 481 24.89 4.34 4.29
C ASP A 481 24.89 5.03 5.66
N LYS A 482 25.54 6.19 5.79
CA LYS A 482 25.57 6.98 7.03
C LYS A 482 24.21 7.62 7.30
N VAL A 483 23.59 8.17 6.26
CA VAL A 483 22.24 8.72 6.33
C VAL A 483 21.22 7.62 6.67
N LEU A 484 21.32 6.45 6.02
CA LEU A 484 20.45 5.32 6.33
C LEU A 484 20.62 4.82 7.76
N GLN A 485 21.85 4.75 8.26
CA GLN A 485 22.11 4.35 9.64
C GLN A 485 21.39 5.28 10.62
N ASP A 486 21.53 6.59 10.43
CA ASP A 486 20.91 7.59 11.30
C ASP A 486 19.37 7.53 11.27
N ILE A 487 18.78 7.40 10.07
CA ILE A 487 17.33 7.15 9.91
C ILE A 487 16.90 5.88 10.68
N ASN A 488 17.68 4.80 10.59
CA ASN A 488 17.36 3.54 11.27
C ASN A 488 17.45 3.64 12.79
N ASP A 489 18.43 4.38 13.30
CA ASP A 489 18.60 4.61 14.74
C ASP A 489 17.38 5.39 15.29
N HIS A 490 16.89 6.38 14.54
CA HIS A 490 15.67 7.12 14.87
C HIS A 490 14.39 6.26 14.76
N ILE A 491 14.27 5.44 13.71
CA ILE A 491 13.18 4.45 13.57
C ILE A 491 13.15 3.51 14.79
N ALA A 492 14.32 3.04 15.24
CA ALA A 492 14.42 2.10 16.35
C ALA A 492 13.95 2.70 17.69
N ILE A 493 14.05 4.02 17.89
CA ILE A 493 13.52 4.70 19.08
C ILE A 493 11.99 4.56 19.10
N LEU A 494 11.33 4.89 17.99
CA LEU A 494 9.86 4.88 17.90
C LEU A 494 9.27 3.47 17.82
N GLN A 495 9.97 2.52 17.19
CA GLN A 495 9.55 1.11 17.17
C GLN A 495 9.56 0.45 18.55
N LYS A 496 10.40 0.94 19.48
CA LYS A 496 10.44 0.45 20.87
C LYS A 496 9.34 1.03 21.75
N ASP A 497 8.60 2.04 21.27
CA ASP A 497 7.48 2.64 21.98
C ASP A 497 6.23 1.77 21.83
N ALA A 498 5.88 1.03 22.89
CA ALA A 498 4.74 0.10 22.87
C ALA A 498 3.40 0.77 22.47
N PRO A 499 3.04 1.97 22.96
CA PRO A 499 1.85 2.68 22.50
C PRO A 499 1.85 2.95 20.98
N THR A 500 2.99 3.35 20.41
CA THR A 500 3.14 3.58 18.97
C THR A 500 2.95 2.28 18.17
N ALA A 501 3.56 1.17 18.62
CA ALA A 501 3.41 -0.12 17.96
C ALA A 501 1.95 -0.64 18.01
N GLU A 502 1.27 -0.49 19.16
CA GLU A 502 -0.13 -0.88 19.32
C GLU A 502 -1.06 -0.03 18.44
N PHE A 503 -0.79 1.28 18.32
CA PHE A 503 -1.53 2.17 17.43
C PHE A 503 -1.39 1.76 15.97
N ILE A 504 -0.16 1.52 15.49
CA ILE A 504 0.11 1.12 14.10
C ILE A 504 -0.59 -0.20 13.76
N LYS A 505 -0.52 -1.19 14.66
CA LYS A 505 -1.20 -2.47 14.47
C LYS A 505 -2.72 -2.28 14.35
N THR A 506 -3.32 -1.63 15.35
CA THR A 506 -4.78 -1.48 15.42
C THR A 506 -5.33 -0.65 14.26
N LYS A 507 -4.72 0.51 13.98
CA LYS A 507 -5.16 1.41 12.91
C LYS A 507 -4.80 0.90 11.52
N GLY A 508 -3.69 0.16 11.40
CA GLY A 508 -3.35 -0.56 10.18
C GLY A 508 -4.41 -1.59 9.80
N ASP A 509 -4.80 -2.44 10.75
CA ASP A 509 -5.83 -3.47 10.54
C ASP A 509 -7.19 -2.85 10.18
N GLU A 510 -7.61 -1.81 10.92
CA GLU A 510 -8.84 -1.05 10.62
C GLU A 510 -8.80 -0.43 9.21
N SER A 511 -7.66 0.10 8.80
CA SER A 511 -7.49 0.73 7.49
C SER A 511 -7.45 -0.28 6.35
N VAL A 512 -6.85 -1.46 6.51
CA VAL A 512 -6.93 -2.54 5.50
C VAL A 512 -8.37 -3.01 5.33
N LYS A 513 -9.05 -3.23 6.46
CA LYS A 513 -10.46 -3.63 6.43
C LYS A 513 -11.32 -2.60 5.68
N SER A 514 -11.13 -1.31 6.00
CA SER A 514 -11.84 -0.21 5.33
C SER A 514 -11.52 -0.15 3.83
N LEU A 515 -10.24 -0.35 3.45
CA LEU A 515 -9.81 -0.41 2.05
C LEU A 515 -10.52 -1.55 1.29
N PHE A 516 -10.59 -2.75 1.86
CA PHE A 516 -11.24 -3.90 1.23
C PHE A 516 -12.77 -3.84 1.26
N GLU A 517 -13.37 -3.21 2.27
CA GLU A 517 -14.81 -2.92 2.28
C GLU A 517 -15.19 -1.92 1.18
N ALA A 518 -14.36 -0.90 0.94
CA ALA A 518 -14.54 0.07 -0.14
C ALA A 518 -14.19 -0.49 -1.53
N SER A 519 -13.45 -1.60 -1.61
CA SER A 519 -13.04 -2.22 -2.88
C SER A 519 -13.06 -3.75 -2.81
N PRO A 520 -14.25 -4.39 -2.85
CA PRO A 520 -14.37 -5.84 -2.79
C PRO A 520 -13.60 -6.56 -3.90
N GLY A 521 -13.61 -5.99 -5.11
CA GLY A 521 -12.83 -6.53 -6.25
C GLY A 521 -11.32 -6.56 -5.99
N LEU A 522 -10.78 -5.57 -5.27
CA LEU A 522 -9.39 -5.56 -4.85
C LEU A 522 -9.11 -6.67 -3.83
N LYS A 523 -10.01 -6.90 -2.86
CA LYS A 523 -9.86 -7.99 -1.88
C LYS A 523 -9.80 -9.35 -2.58
N ASP A 524 -10.69 -9.59 -3.53
CA ASP A 524 -10.73 -10.83 -4.30
C ASP A 524 -9.45 -11.00 -5.12
N ALA A 525 -8.96 -9.92 -5.73
CA ALA A 525 -7.72 -9.93 -6.51
C ALA A 525 -6.47 -10.16 -5.65
N VAL A 526 -6.37 -9.53 -4.47
CA VAL A 526 -5.29 -9.76 -3.49
C VAL A 526 -5.33 -11.20 -2.97
N THR A 527 -6.51 -11.73 -2.67
CA THR A 527 -6.69 -13.13 -2.27
C THR A 527 -6.21 -14.08 -3.36
N LYS A 528 -6.57 -13.79 -4.62
CA LYS A 528 -6.11 -14.56 -5.77
C LYS A 528 -4.59 -14.49 -5.95
N THR A 529 -3.96 -13.32 -5.77
CA THR A 529 -2.50 -13.18 -5.79
C THR A 529 -1.84 -14.00 -4.67
N TYR A 530 -2.41 -14.01 -3.46
CA TYR A 530 -1.91 -14.85 -2.37
C TYR A 530 -1.94 -16.34 -2.73
N GLU A 531 -3.04 -16.84 -3.30
CA GLU A 531 -3.17 -18.24 -3.71
C GLU A 531 -2.26 -18.60 -4.89
N ASP A 532 -2.25 -17.77 -5.94
CA ASP A 532 -1.58 -18.08 -7.21
C ASP A 532 -0.07 -17.78 -7.18
N GLU A 533 0.39 -16.79 -6.40
CA GLU A 533 1.80 -16.35 -6.36
C GLU A 533 2.51 -16.76 -5.06
N ILE A 534 1.88 -16.55 -3.90
CA ILE A 534 2.52 -16.86 -2.61
C ILE A 534 2.45 -18.35 -2.34
N LYS A 535 1.24 -18.93 -2.23
CA LYS A 535 1.05 -20.34 -1.85
C LYS A 535 1.56 -21.33 -2.88
N SER A 536 1.79 -20.91 -4.12
CA SER A 536 2.39 -21.73 -5.18
C SER A 536 3.92 -21.77 -5.11
N GLY A 537 4.57 -20.82 -4.41
CA GLY A 537 6.02 -20.64 -4.41
C GLY A 537 6.55 -19.76 -5.55
N LYS A 538 5.69 -19.32 -6.49
CA LYS A 538 6.10 -18.53 -7.65
C LYS A 538 6.72 -17.17 -7.27
N ALA A 539 6.19 -16.51 -6.24
CA ALA A 539 6.77 -15.26 -5.74
C ALA A 539 8.18 -15.46 -5.17
N LEU A 540 8.50 -16.65 -4.63
CA LEU A 540 9.86 -16.97 -4.17
C LEU A 540 10.81 -17.18 -5.35
N ASP A 541 10.34 -17.84 -6.42
CA ASP A 541 11.12 -17.99 -7.66
C ASP A 541 11.43 -16.61 -8.29
N GLN A 542 10.45 -15.69 -8.28
CA GLN A 542 10.68 -14.31 -8.73
C GLN A 542 11.67 -13.55 -7.83
N ALA A 543 11.57 -13.72 -6.51
CA ALA A 543 12.51 -13.11 -5.57
C ALA A 543 13.94 -13.66 -5.76
N TRP A 544 14.06 -14.95 -6.09
CA TRP A 544 15.33 -15.59 -6.45
C TRP A 544 15.95 -14.97 -7.70
N ASP A 545 15.17 -14.83 -8.77
CA ASP A 545 15.62 -14.20 -10.01
C ASP A 545 16.07 -12.75 -9.76
N ALA A 546 15.31 -11.99 -8.98
CA ALA A 546 15.65 -10.61 -8.61
C ALA A 546 16.93 -10.50 -7.77
N ALA A 547 17.21 -11.48 -6.92
CA ALA A 547 18.43 -11.56 -6.12
C ALA A 547 19.64 -12.13 -6.87
N THR A 548 19.47 -12.51 -8.14
CA THR A 548 20.53 -13.09 -8.97
C THR A 548 21.24 -12.00 -9.78
N LYS A 549 22.55 -11.83 -9.54
CA LYS A 549 23.42 -10.91 -10.28
C LYS A 549 24.66 -11.65 -10.77
N ASP A 550 25.02 -11.46 -12.04
CA ASP A 550 26.18 -12.10 -12.68
C ASP A 550 26.23 -13.63 -12.49
N GLY A 551 25.06 -14.27 -12.47
CA GLY A 551 24.92 -15.71 -12.27
C GLY A 551 25.09 -16.20 -10.83
N LYS A 552 25.19 -15.29 -9.85
CA LYS A 552 25.24 -15.61 -8.42
C LYS A 552 23.99 -15.07 -7.73
N THR A 553 23.32 -15.93 -6.98
CA THR A 553 22.11 -15.56 -6.23
C THR A 553 22.47 -15.25 -4.78
N ASN A 554 22.01 -14.10 -4.29
CA ASN A 554 21.97 -13.82 -2.86
C ASN A 554 20.75 -14.51 -2.23
N GLN A 555 20.88 -15.80 -1.89
CA GLN A 555 19.76 -16.62 -1.42
C GLN A 555 19.08 -16.06 -0.15
N PRO A 556 19.81 -15.60 0.88
CA PRO A 556 19.16 -14.99 2.05
C PRO A 556 18.30 -13.78 1.68
N GLU A 557 18.73 -12.95 0.73
CA GLU A 557 17.96 -11.80 0.26
C GLU A 557 16.67 -12.21 -0.47
N ALA A 558 16.73 -13.23 -1.33
CA ALA A 558 15.56 -13.79 -1.99
C ALA A 558 14.53 -14.31 -0.97
N LEU A 559 14.99 -15.11 -0.01
CA LEU A 559 14.13 -15.71 1.01
C LEU A 559 13.54 -14.65 1.95
N ALA A 560 14.31 -13.63 2.34
CA ALA A 560 13.84 -12.54 3.18
C ALA A 560 12.75 -11.73 2.48
N SER A 561 12.97 -11.39 1.21
CA SER A 561 12.01 -10.66 0.37
C SER A 561 10.69 -11.44 0.26
N PHE A 562 10.75 -12.71 -0.12
CA PHE A 562 9.57 -13.56 -0.20
C PHE A 562 8.85 -13.70 1.13
N TYR A 563 9.58 -13.98 2.21
CA TYR A 563 8.98 -14.21 3.52
C TYR A 563 8.29 -12.95 4.07
N ALA A 564 8.88 -11.76 3.86
CA ALA A 564 8.25 -10.48 4.18
C ALA A 564 6.99 -10.23 3.34
N THR A 565 7.05 -10.49 2.03
CA THR A 565 5.88 -10.38 1.13
C THR A 565 4.77 -11.33 1.59
N ALA A 566 5.06 -12.62 1.82
CA ALA A 566 4.08 -13.62 2.23
C ALA A 566 3.37 -13.27 3.55
N ASN A 567 4.12 -12.84 4.56
CA ASN A 567 3.55 -12.37 5.82
C ASN A 567 2.70 -11.10 5.65
N SER A 568 3.09 -10.21 4.73
CA SER A 568 2.30 -9.02 4.42
C SER A 568 0.94 -9.39 3.84
N TYR A 569 0.86 -10.37 2.92
CA TYR A 569 -0.42 -10.87 2.42
C TYR A 569 -1.24 -11.54 3.52
N GLN A 570 -0.63 -12.39 4.35
CA GLN A 570 -1.36 -13.04 5.44
C GLN A 570 -1.97 -11.98 6.37
N SER A 571 -1.18 -10.99 6.78
CA SER A 571 -1.65 -9.87 7.59
C SER A 571 -2.77 -9.07 6.92
N MET A 572 -2.61 -8.70 5.64
CA MET A 572 -3.65 -7.97 4.88
C MET A 572 -4.97 -8.76 4.82
N LEU A 573 -4.88 -10.08 4.69
CA LEU A 573 -6.04 -10.97 4.58
C LEU A 573 -6.57 -11.45 5.94
N GLY A 574 -5.92 -11.09 7.05
CA GLY A 574 -6.27 -11.57 8.40
C GLY A 574 -6.01 -13.07 8.59
N ILE A 575 -5.01 -13.61 7.89
CA ILE A 575 -4.52 -15.00 7.99
C ILE A 575 -3.35 -15.01 8.98
N ASP A 576 -3.26 -16.06 9.79
CA ASP A 576 -2.16 -16.32 10.72
C ASP A 576 -1.77 -17.81 10.61
N ASP A 577 -1.08 -18.16 9.52
CA ASP A 577 -0.71 -19.56 9.23
C ASP A 577 0.69 -19.65 8.60
N ASN A 578 1.72 -19.61 9.44
CA ASN A 578 3.11 -19.75 8.99
C ASN A 578 3.39 -21.08 8.25
N ALA A 579 2.59 -22.14 8.48
CA ALA A 579 2.76 -23.39 7.76
C ALA A 579 2.44 -23.26 6.27
N GLU A 580 1.54 -22.34 5.88
CA GLU A 580 1.30 -22.03 4.46
C GLU A 580 2.52 -21.38 3.80
N ILE A 581 3.24 -20.51 4.51
CA ILE A 581 4.49 -19.89 4.02
C ILE A 581 5.57 -20.96 3.86
N GLN A 582 5.73 -21.85 4.84
CA GLN A 582 6.68 -22.96 4.78
C GLN A 582 6.35 -23.93 3.63
N ALA A 583 5.07 -24.24 3.44
CA ALA A 583 4.60 -25.07 2.34
C ALA A 583 4.85 -24.40 0.98
N ALA A 584 4.74 -23.08 0.89
CA ALA A 584 5.07 -22.33 -0.32
C ALA A 584 6.57 -22.42 -0.66
N VAL A 585 7.46 -22.27 0.33
CA VAL A 585 8.90 -22.48 0.12
C VAL A 585 9.16 -23.90 -0.40
N GLY A 586 8.49 -24.91 0.15
CA GLY A 586 8.60 -26.30 -0.31
C GLY A 586 8.14 -26.55 -1.76
N LYS A 587 7.29 -25.67 -2.33
CA LYS A 587 6.80 -25.76 -3.71
C LYS A 587 7.64 -24.96 -4.72
N SER A 588 8.47 -24.02 -4.23
CA SER A 588 9.40 -23.28 -5.09
C SER A 588 10.37 -24.22 -5.80
N SER A 589 10.76 -23.83 -7.00
CA SER A 589 11.78 -24.54 -7.78
C SER A 589 13.16 -24.56 -7.11
N HIS A 590 13.40 -23.66 -6.15
CA HIS A 590 14.65 -23.47 -5.42
C HIS A 590 14.66 -24.06 -4.00
N ASN A 591 13.62 -24.80 -3.60
CA ASN A 591 13.53 -25.41 -2.27
C ASN A 591 14.82 -26.20 -1.89
N GLU A 592 15.32 -27.04 -2.81
CA GLU A 592 16.52 -27.84 -2.53
C GLU A 592 17.80 -27.00 -2.46
N ASP A 593 17.86 -25.86 -3.17
CA ASP A 593 18.97 -24.91 -3.05
C ASP A 593 19.01 -24.28 -1.65
N PHE A 594 17.84 -23.87 -1.12
CA PHE A 594 17.74 -23.32 0.23
C PHE A 594 18.07 -24.36 1.31
N LYS A 595 17.61 -25.60 1.16
CA LYS A 595 18.00 -26.70 2.06
C LYS A 595 19.50 -26.95 2.03
N THR A 596 20.10 -26.93 0.84
CA THR A 596 21.55 -27.10 0.66
C THR A 596 22.31 -25.98 1.35
N TYR A 597 21.93 -24.71 1.14
CA TYR A 597 22.54 -23.58 1.82
C TYR A 597 22.41 -23.66 3.34
N TYR A 598 21.22 -24.02 3.85
CA TYR A 598 21.01 -24.19 5.29
C TYR A 598 21.96 -25.24 5.88
N LYS A 599 22.09 -26.40 5.22
CA LYS A 599 22.92 -27.50 5.69
C LYS A 599 24.42 -27.19 5.54
N ASP A 600 24.83 -26.82 4.33
CA ASP A 600 26.24 -26.79 3.96
C ASP A 600 26.88 -25.44 4.30
N SER A 601 26.11 -24.35 4.47
CA SER A 601 26.63 -23.02 4.83
C SER A 601 26.25 -22.57 6.24
N LEU A 602 24.97 -22.66 6.63
CA LEU A 602 24.53 -22.18 7.95
C LEU A 602 24.87 -23.20 9.06
N ALA A 603 24.36 -24.43 8.97
CA ALA A 603 24.57 -25.45 9.98
C ALA A 603 26.04 -25.89 10.10
N SER A 604 26.81 -25.88 9.01
CA SER A 604 28.26 -26.13 9.02
C SER A 604 29.07 -25.00 9.67
N GLY A 605 28.49 -23.79 9.77
CA GLY A 605 29.17 -22.57 10.18
C GLY A 605 30.09 -21.97 9.11
N GLU A 606 30.15 -22.52 7.89
CA GLU A 606 30.95 -21.95 6.80
C GLU A 606 30.56 -20.51 6.49
N ARG A 607 29.26 -20.19 6.54
CA ARG A 607 28.75 -18.83 6.34
C ARG A 607 29.31 -17.84 7.38
N LEU A 608 29.33 -18.23 8.66
CA LEU A 608 29.92 -17.39 9.71
C LEU A 608 31.43 -17.18 9.48
N ARG A 609 32.15 -18.24 9.09
CA ARG A 609 33.58 -18.14 8.75
C ARG A 609 33.83 -17.26 7.52
N GLU A 610 32.92 -17.25 6.56
CA GLU A 610 32.97 -16.35 5.40
C GLU A 610 32.76 -14.90 5.81
N LEU A 611 31.73 -14.61 6.60
CA LEU A 611 31.43 -13.27 7.11
C LEU A 611 32.62 -12.72 7.92
N LEU A 612 33.25 -13.54 8.76
CA LEU A 612 34.44 -13.16 9.54
C LEU A 612 35.66 -12.77 8.70
N LYS A 613 35.71 -13.09 7.40
CA LYS A 613 36.81 -12.64 6.52
C LYS A 613 36.71 -11.15 6.18
N THR A 614 35.51 -10.60 6.22
CA THR A 614 35.22 -9.23 5.77
C THR A 614 34.57 -8.37 6.84
N GLN A 615 34.09 -8.96 7.94
CA GLN A 615 33.36 -8.29 9.00
C GLN A 615 34.03 -8.49 10.36
N THR A 616 33.73 -7.59 11.30
CA THR A 616 34.09 -7.80 12.70
C THR A 616 33.35 -9.02 13.26
N PRO A 617 33.88 -9.70 14.29
CA PRO A 617 33.19 -10.80 14.96
C PRO A 617 31.75 -10.46 15.36
N ASP A 618 31.54 -9.21 15.76
CA ASP A 618 30.23 -8.72 16.15
C ASP A 618 29.22 -8.69 14.97
N ALA A 619 29.58 -8.04 13.87
CA ALA A 619 28.73 -7.93 12.69
C ALA A 619 28.51 -9.29 11.99
N ALA A 620 29.54 -10.16 11.98
CA ALA A 620 29.46 -11.49 11.41
C ALA A 620 28.49 -12.39 12.19
N GLY A 621 28.60 -12.40 13.53
CA GLY A 621 27.68 -13.14 14.40
C GLY A 621 26.24 -12.65 14.28
N ALA A 622 26.07 -11.33 14.13
CA ALA A 622 24.76 -10.71 13.94
C ALA A 622 24.06 -11.17 12.65
N THR A 623 24.74 -10.98 11.51
CA THR A 623 24.24 -11.36 10.18
C THR A 623 23.88 -12.83 10.14
N PHE A 624 24.80 -13.69 10.59
CA PHE A 624 24.59 -15.14 10.61
C PHE A 624 23.35 -15.52 11.43
N SER A 625 23.16 -14.94 12.61
CA SER A 625 22.04 -15.30 13.48
C SER A 625 20.68 -14.92 12.88
N LEU A 626 20.61 -13.79 12.18
CA LEU A 626 19.41 -13.37 11.45
C LEU A 626 19.12 -14.25 10.24
N GLU A 627 20.16 -14.65 9.49
CA GLU A 627 20.02 -15.62 8.39
C GLU A 627 19.49 -16.97 8.92
N VAL A 628 20.01 -17.45 10.06
CA VAL A 628 19.51 -18.66 10.72
C VAL A 628 18.05 -18.52 11.14
N ALA A 629 17.64 -17.37 11.70
CA ALA A 629 16.25 -17.11 12.08
C ALA A 629 15.32 -17.21 10.88
N LEU A 630 15.67 -16.51 9.79
CA LEU A 630 14.91 -16.48 8.55
C LEU A 630 14.71 -17.88 7.97
N TYR A 631 15.80 -18.63 7.81
CA TYR A 631 15.71 -19.98 7.22
C TYR A 631 14.91 -20.93 8.10
N ASN A 632 15.00 -20.81 9.42
CA ASN A 632 14.20 -21.62 10.34
C ASN A 632 12.72 -21.26 10.35
N GLY A 633 12.37 -19.99 10.11
CA GLY A 633 10.98 -19.56 9.95
C GLY A 633 10.37 -20.04 8.63
N ALA A 634 11.16 -20.02 7.56
CA ALA A 634 10.70 -20.24 6.20
C ALA A 634 10.79 -21.70 5.71
N LEU A 635 11.78 -22.49 6.16
CA LEU A 635 11.92 -23.88 5.76
C LEU A 635 11.08 -24.83 6.62
N ASP A 636 10.89 -26.05 6.11
CA ASP A 636 10.27 -27.15 6.83
C ASP A 636 10.95 -27.38 8.20
N PRO A 637 10.20 -27.28 9.32
CA PRO A 637 10.70 -27.58 10.65
C PRO A 637 11.31 -28.97 10.78
N GLU A 638 10.75 -30.00 10.12
CA GLU A 638 11.28 -31.37 10.20
C GLU A 638 12.68 -31.49 9.59
N PHE A 639 12.96 -30.72 8.55
CA PHE A 639 14.28 -30.63 7.93
C PHE A 639 15.26 -29.87 8.83
N THR A 640 14.90 -28.66 9.25
CA THR A 640 15.82 -27.77 9.99
C THR A 640 16.19 -28.30 11.38
N ASN A 641 15.26 -29.00 12.05
CA ASN A 641 15.48 -29.68 13.35
C ASN A 641 16.68 -30.63 13.36
N GLN A 642 17.03 -31.23 12.22
CA GLN A 642 18.11 -32.22 12.13
C GLN A 642 19.49 -31.60 12.39
N PHE A 643 19.60 -30.28 12.26
CA PHE A 643 20.86 -29.55 12.30
C PHE A 643 21.05 -28.67 13.55
N ASP A 644 20.07 -28.56 14.44
CA ASP A 644 20.13 -27.63 15.59
C ASP A 644 21.39 -27.81 16.45
N LYS A 645 21.73 -29.07 16.76
CA LYS A 645 22.93 -29.38 17.54
C LYS A 645 24.19 -28.95 16.79
N GLN A 646 24.26 -29.27 15.49
CA GLN A 646 25.40 -28.92 14.66
C GLN A 646 25.57 -27.40 14.56
N LEU A 647 24.47 -26.66 14.39
CA LEU A 647 24.44 -25.21 14.30
C LEU A 647 24.92 -24.57 15.61
N ASN A 648 24.39 -25.02 16.75
CA ASN A 648 24.81 -24.54 18.07
C ASN A 648 26.30 -24.83 18.33
N ASP A 649 26.74 -26.06 18.09
CA ASP A 649 28.14 -26.47 18.31
C ASP A 649 29.10 -25.64 17.44
N ASN A 650 28.78 -25.45 16.15
CA ASN A 650 29.61 -24.70 15.21
C ASN A 650 29.61 -23.21 15.49
N PHE A 651 28.46 -22.59 15.76
CA PHE A 651 28.38 -21.19 16.15
C PHE A 651 29.24 -20.94 17.40
N SER A 652 29.06 -21.76 18.43
CA SER A 652 29.83 -21.66 19.69
C SER A 652 31.33 -21.75 19.45
N SER A 653 31.79 -22.74 18.65
CA SER A 653 33.20 -22.94 18.35
C SER A 653 33.79 -21.78 17.56
N ILE A 654 33.11 -21.33 16.51
CA ILE A 654 33.61 -20.28 15.62
C ILE A 654 33.68 -18.93 16.33
N VAL A 655 32.66 -18.58 17.13
CA VAL A 655 32.67 -17.35 17.91
C VAL A 655 33.80 -17.37 18.94
N GLN A 656 34.03 -18.51 19.61
CA GLN A 656 35.15 -18.67 20.55
C GLN A 656 36.52 -18.51 19.87
N GLU A 657 36.71 -19.14 18.71
CA GLU A 657 37.92 -19.05 17.88
C GLU A 657 38.25 -17.61 17.46
N ASN A 658 37.27 -16.71 17.44
CA ASN A 658 37.42 -15.36 16.93
C ASN A 658 37.17 -14.24 17.95
N ALA A 659 36.83 -14.59 19.20
CA ALA A 659 36.49 -13.61 20.23
C ALA A 659 37.65 -12.66 20.57
N PHE A 660 38.88 -13.18 20.50
CA PHE A 660 40.11 -12.44 20.83
C PHE A 660 40.91 -12.02 19.59
N THR A 661 40.42 -12.29 18.37
CA THR A 661 41.11 -11.93 17.13
C THR A 661 41.37 -10.42 17.08
N GLY A 662 42.63 -10.04 16.89
CA GLY A 662 43.08 -8.65 16.85
C GLY A 662 43.18 -7.96 18.23
N ALA A 663 42.84 -8.63 19.33
CA ALA A 663 43.00 -8.10 20.68
C ALA A 663 44.43 -8.27 21.20
N THR A 664 44.89 -7.30 21.99
CA THR A 664 46.25 -7.23 22.51
C THR A 664 46.26 -7.15 24.03
N PHE A 665 47.43 -7.34 24.64
CA PHE A 665 47.56 -7.14 26.09
C PHE A 665 47.33 -5.67 26.50
N ASP A 666 47.55 -4.71 25.60
CA ASP A 666 47.29 -3.29 25.88
C ASP A 666 45.80 -2.99 26.08
N ASP A 667 44.94 -3.72 25.36
CA ASP A 667 43.48 -3.64 25.56
C ASP A 667 43.11 -4.05 27.00
N LEU A 668 43.72 -5.12 27.51
CA LEU A 668 43.49 -5.58 28.88
C LEU A 668 44.04 -4.63 29.95
N LYS A 669 45.17 -3.95 29.67
CA LYS A 669 45.73 -2.90 30.54
C LYS A 669 44.77 -1.75 30.72
N ALA A 670 44.09 -1.32 29.66
CA ALA A 670 43.08 -0.27 29.74
C ALA A 670 41.92 -0.65 30.67
N ALA A 671 41.51 -1.92 30.67
CA ALA A 671 40.38 -2.40 31.46
C ALA A 671 40.71 -2.71 32.93
N TYR A 672 41.86 -3.35 33.19
CA TYR A 672 42.20 -3.92 34.51
C TYR A 672 43.57 -3.49 35.05
N GLY A 673 44.36 -2.75 34.26
CA GLY A 673 45.65 -2.23 34.70
C GLY A 673 45.49 -1.10 35.72
N LYS A 674 46.44 -1.01 36.64
CA LYS A 674 46.58 0.14 37.53
C LYS A 674 46.99 1.36 36.70
N ASP A 675 46.15 2.39 36.69
CA ASP A 675 46.31 3.59 35.85
C ASP A 675 46.49 3.27 34.34
N GLY A 676 45.93 2.15 33.86
CA GLY A 676 46.11 1.69 32.48
C GLY A 676 47.47 1.05 32.19
N GLY A 677 48.26 0.74 33.22
CA GLY A 677 49.59 0.15 33.14
C GLY A 677 49.61 -1.39 33.15
N ALA A 678 50.82 -1.97 33.11
CA ALA A 678 51.04 -3.42 33.06
C ALA A 678 50.81 -4.15 34.41
N ASP A 679 50.74 -3.40 35.52
CA ASP A 679 50.45 -3.95 36.84
C ASP A 679 48.94 -4.15 37.01
N LEU A 680 48.51 -5.32 37.46
CA LEU A 680 47.10 -5.65 37.66
C LEU A 680 46.52 -4.87 38.85
N ASP A 681 45.38 -4.22 38.65
CA ASP A 681 44.58 -3.61 39.70
C ASP A 681 43.65 -4.66 40.34
N GLU A 682 44.17 -5.37 41.33
CA GLU A 682 43.46 -6.49 41.95
C GLU A 682 42.24 -6.09 42.77
N ASP A 683 42.24 -4.89 43.35
CA ASP A 683 41.09 -4.40 44.12
C ASP A 683 39.92 -4.12 43.18
N LYS A 684 40.19 -3.49 42.04
CA LYS A 684 39.21 -3.31 40.94
C LYS A 684 38.70 -4.64 40.39
N LEU A 685 39.59 -5.63 40.24
CA LEU A 685 39.21 -6.97 39.78
C LEU A 685 38.31 -7.68 40.79
N ARG A 686 38.66 -7.61 42.09
CA ARG A 686 37.89 -8.21 43.19
C ARG A 686 36.49 -7.61 43.29
N GLU A 687 36.37 -6.28 43.20
CA GLU A 687 35.09 -5.59 43.23
C GLU A 687 34.13 -6.11 42.15
N ARG A 688 34.64 -6.28 40.92
CA ARG A 688 33.86 -6.81 39.79
C ARG A 688 33.45 -8.26 39.99
N ILE A 689 34.36 -9.11 40.48
CA ILE A 689 34.06 -10.52 40.75
C ILE A 689 33.02 -10.64 41.86
N ASP A 690 33.16 -9.87 42.94
CA ASP A 690 32.19 -9.86 44.04
C ASP A 690 30.83 -9.34 43.57
N GLN A 691 30.80 -8.45 42.58
CA GLN A 691 29.56 -8.01 41.96
C GLN A 691 28.89 -9.11 41.13
N VAL A 692 29.62 -9.78 40.23
CA VAL A 692 29.09 -10.94 39.49
C VAL A 692 28.61 -12.03 40.45
N ARG A 693 29.30 -12.22 41.59
CA ARG A 693 28.89 -13.20 42.60
C ARG A 693 27.61 -12.82 43.34
N ARG A 694 27.34 -11.52 43.52
CA ARG A 694 26.08 -11.04 44.13
C ARG A 694 24.93 -11.09 43.14
N ASP A 695 25.19 -10.69 41.90
CA ASP A 695 24.15 -10.42 40.91
C ASP A 695 23.84 -11.68 40.06
N SER A 696 24.83 -12.55 39.84
CA SER A 696 24.71 -13.78 39.04
C SER A 696 25.57 -14.94 39.59
N PRO A 697 25.38 -15.36 40.85
CA PRO A 697 26.12 -16.46 41.49
C PRO A 697 26.04 -17.81 40.76
N GLU A 698 25.01 -18.04 39.95
CA GLU A 698 24.83 -19.23 39.12
C GLU A 698 25.97 -19.46 38.13
N LEU A 699 26.58 -18.39 37.64
CA LEU A 699 27.69 -18.45 36.67
C LEU A 699 28.98 -18.99 37.30
N MET A 700 29.06 -18.90 38.62
CA MET A 700 30.18 -19.38 39.43
C MET A 700 29.97 -20.81 39.93
N MET A 701 28.88 -21.47 39.57
CA MET A 701 28.61 -22.84 39.99
C MET A 701 29.61 -23.82 39.36
N ASN A 702 30.11 -24.76 40.17
CA ASN A 702 31.01 -25.84 39.77
C ASN A 702 30.24 -27.15 39.58
N LYS A 703 30.84 -28.11 38.85
CA LYS A 703 30.21 -29.42 38.55
C LYS A 703 29.86 -30.26 39.79
N ASP A 704 30.50 -29.96 40.92
CA ASP A 704 30.27 -30.60 42.22
C ASP A 704 29.18 -29.93 43.05
N GLY A 705 28.56 -28.86 42.53
CA GLY A 705 27.51 -28.09 43.21
C GLY A 705 28.04 -27.02 44.18
N THR A 706 29.34 -26.72 44.17
CA THR A 706 29.93 -25.60 44.94
C THR A 706 30.01 -24.31 44.11
N VAL A 707 30.04 -23.15 44.77
CA VAL A 707 30.21 -21.84 44.11
C VAL A 707 31.68 -21.42 44.20
N ALA A 708 32.28 -21.02 43.07
CA ALA A 708 33.65 -20.51 43.02
C ALA A 708 33.82 -19.25 43.88
N THR A 709 34.94 -19.17 44.59
CA THR A 709 35.27 -18.02 45.45
C THR A 709 36.00 -16.94 44.68
N THR A 710 35.87 -15.70 45.14
CA THR A 710 36.57 -14.53 44.59
C THR A 710 38.09 -14.75 44.50
N ASP A 711 38.69 -15.36 45.53
CA ASP A 711 40.13 -15.65 45.55
C ASP A 711 40.54 -16.69 44.49
N GLN A 712 39.70 -17.71 44.23
CA GLN A 712 39.96 -18.69 43.18
C GLN A 712 39.95 -18.03 41.79
N VAL A 713 38.99 -17.14 41.54
CA VAL A 713 38.89 -16.40 40.27
C VAL A 713 40.05 -15.41 40.11
N VAL A 714 40.39 -14.64 41.15
CA VAL A 714 41.53 -13.69 41.12
C VAL A 714 42.85 -14.43 40.86
N ALA A 715 43.06 -15.57 41.52
CA ALA A 715 44.26 -16.38 41.29
C ALA A 715 44.34 -16.86 39.84
N GLY A 716 43.21 -17.31 39.26
CA GLY A 716 43.18 -17.76 37.88
C GLY A 716 43.37 -16.64 36.85
N PHE A 717 42.74 -15.49 37.10
CA PHE A 717 42.91 -14.31 36.26
C PHE A 717 44.35 -13.78 36.30
N ARG A 718 44.95 -13.68 37.50
CA ARG A 718 46.34 -13.23 37.67
C ARG A 718 47.32 -14.14 36.93
N GLY A 719 47.12 -15.46 36.98
CA GLY A 719 47.96 -16.41 36.25
C GLY A 719 48.00 -16.14 34.74
N ASN A 720 46.83 -15.91 34.14
CA ASN A 720 46.72 -15.54 32.73
C ASN A 720 47.25 -14.13 32.45
N TRP A 721 46.99 -13.15 33.32
CA TRP A 721 47.53 -11.79 33.21
C TRP A 721 49.06 -11.77 33.16
N ASP A 722 49.71 -12.51 34.06
CA ASP A 722 51.16 -12.60 34.11
C ASP A 722 51.75 -13.31 32.88
N MET A 723 51.07 -14.32 32.36
CA MET A 723 51.44 -15.00 31.11
C MET A 723 51.49 -14.00 29.93
N LEU A 724 50.45 -13.18 29.79
CA LEU A 724 50.36 -12.15 28.74
C LEU A 724 51.37 -11.02 28.97
N ARG A 725 51.54 -10.57 30.22
CA ARG A 725 52.52 -9.53 30.61
C ARG A 725 53.96 -9.92 30.31
N GLN A 726 54.29 -11.19 30.46
CA GLN A 726 55.61 -11.75 30.16
C GLN A 726 55.80 -12.04 28.66
N GLY A 727 54.78 -11.85 27.83
CA GLY A 727 54.82 -12.11 26.38
C GLY A 727 54.91 -13.59 26.03
N THR A 728 54.55 -14.49 26.95
CA THR A 728 54.69 -15.94 26.77
C THR A 728 53.58 -16.55 25.90
N LYS A 729 52.42 -15.89 25.81
CA LYS A 729 51.33 -16.17 24.86
C LYS A 729 50.69 -14.84 24.45
N ALA A 730 50.20 -14.75 23.21
CA ALA A 730 49.47 -13.58 22.73
C ALA A 730 47.96 -13.76 22.96
N LEU A 731 47.25 -12.65 23.24
CA LEU A 731 45.82 -12.70 23.56
C LEU A 731 44.98 -13.20 22.38
N ASP A 732 45.34 -12.79 21.17
CA ASP A 732 44.76 -13.27 19.90
C ASP A 732 45.08 -14.74 19.56
N LYS A 733 45.90 -15.41 20.38
CA LYS A 733 46.20 -16.86 20.32
C LYS A 733 45.50 -17.66 21.42
N MET A 734 44.57 -17.03 22.16
CA MET A 734 43.67 -17.73 23.07
C MET A 734 42.46 -18.22 22.27
N ASP A 735 42.70 -19.20 21.39
CA ASP A 735 41.76 -19.68 20.37
C ASP A 735 40.49 -20.31 20.96
N LYS A 736 40.45 -20.62 22.26
CA LYS A 736 39.26 -21.12 22.97
C LYS A 736 39.14 -20.49 24.35
N LEU A 737 37.91 -20.32 24.82
CA LEU A 737 37.66 -19.84 26.19
C LEU A 737 38.18 -20.84 27.26
N SER A 738 38.31 -22.11 26.91
CA SER A 738 38.96 -23.12 27.76
C SER A 738 40.47 -22.91 27.92
N ASP A 739 41.13 -22.19 27.00
CA ASP A 739 42.58 -21.97 27.04
C ASP A 739 43.02 -21.05 28.18
N PHE A 740 42.07 -20.38 28.83
CA PHE A 740 42.32 -19.64 30.05
C PHE A 740 42.53 -20.54 31.28
N ASP A 741 42.33 -21.86 31.18
CA ASP A 741 42.87 -22.82 32.15
C ASP A 741 44.34 -23.13 31.82
N THR A 742 45.26 -22.48 32.53
CA THR A 742 46.70 -22.49 32.23
C THR A 742 47.41 -23.83 32.49
N ASN A 743 46.73 -24.86 33.00
CA ASN A 743 47.35 -26.13 33.43
C ASN A 743 47.04 -27.36 32.55
N GLY A 744 46.35 -27.19 31.42
CA GLY A 744 46.56 -27.95 30.17
C GLY A 744 46.23 -29.46 30.06
N ASP A 745 46.26 -30.30 31.09
CA ASP A 745 46.22 -31.76 30.88
C ASP A 745 45.10 -32.51 31.62
N ALA A 746 44.15 -33.05 30.85
CA ALA A 746 43.18 -34.15 31.13
C ALA A 746 42.32 -34.14 32.42
N LYS A 747 42.55 -33.21 33.36
CA LYS A 747 41.76 -32.90 34.55
C LYS A 747 41.93 -31.39 34.80
N GLY A 748 41.07 -30.56 34.21
CA GLY A 748 41.16 -29.09 34.35
C GLY A 748 41.40 -28.68 35.80
N ALA A 749 42.36 -27.77 36.01
CA ALA A 749 42.73 -27.30 37.35
C ALA A 749 41.70 -26.27 37.86
N TYR A 750 41.01 -25.59 36.94
CA TYR A 750 39.87 -24.75 37.28
C TYR A 750 38.59 -25.57 37.35
N SER A 751 37.86 -25.37 38.43
CA SER A 751 36.46 -25.76 38.48
C SER A 751 35.67 -24.96 37.45
N SER A 752 34.64 -25.54 36.82
CA SER A 752 33.88 -24.90 35.73
C SER A 752 33.45 -23.46 36.04
N GLY A 753 32.94 -23.19 37.25
CA GLY A 753 32.55 -21.84 37.66
C GLY A 753 33.71 -20.85 37.75
N THR A 754 34.93 -21.32 38.06
CA THR A 754 36.13 -20.47 38.00
C THR A 754 36.49 -20.16 36.53
N LEU A 755 36.42 -21.15 35.65
CA LEU A 755 36.72 -20.97 34.23
C LEU A 755 35.73 -20.02 33.54
N HIS A 756 34.43 -20.13 33.84
CA HIS A 756 33.39 -19.23 33.34
C HIS A 756 33.71 -17.76 33.65
N VAL A 757 34.04 -17.46 34.90
CA VAL A 757 34.29 -16.10 35.34
C VAL A 757 35.63 -15.59 34.82
N VAL A 758 36.68 -16.40 34.85
CA VAL A 758 38.00 -15.99 34.34
C VAL A 758 37.93 -15.69 32.85
N SER A 759 37.41 -16.60 32.03
CA SER A 759 37.27 -16.39 30.58
C SER A 759 36.34 -15.21 30.26
N GLY A 760 35.26 -15.05 31.01
CA GLY A 760 34.34 -13.92 30.93
C GLY A 760 34.96 -12.57 31.24
N LEU A 761 35.85 -12.50 32.23
CA LEU A 761 36.56 -11.27 32.57
C LEU A 761 37.56 -10.87 31.49
N PHE A 762 38.23 -11.82 30.84
CA PHE A 762 39.10 -11.53 29.70
C PHE A 762 38.28 -11.04 28.49
N LEU A 763 37.14 -11.66 28.21
CA LEU A 763 36.20 -11.18 27.19
C LEU A 763 35.71 -9.76 27.50
N ALA A 764 35.31 -9.50 28.74
CA ALA A 764 34.90 -8.16 29.20
C ALA A 764 36.03 -7.14 29.05
N GLY A 765 37.28 -7.53 29.31
CA GLY A 765 38.44 -6.65 29.16
C GLY A 765 38.61 -6.18 27.72
N VAL A 766 38.49 -7.10 26.75
CA VAL A 766 38.54 -6.78 25.32
C VAL A 766 37.35 -5.90 24.91
N THR A 767 36.14 -6.21 25.38
CA THR A 767 34.94 -5.42 25.07
C THR A 767 35.01 -4.00 25.63
N ILE A 768 35.45 -3.84 26.89
CA ILE A 768 35.65 -2.52 27.53
C ILE A 768 36.69 -1.71 26.76
N ALA A 769 37.82 -2.31 26.41
CA ALA A 769 38.90 -1.64 25.69
C ALA A 769 38.43 -1.11 24.33
N ARG A 770 37.75 -1.96 23.55
CA ARG A 770 37.14 -1.58 22.25
C ARG A 770 36.12 -0.45 22.42
N GLY A 771 35.28 -0.52 23.46
CA GLY A 771 34.33 0.54 23.80
C GLY A 771 34.98 1.88 24.15
N THR A 772 36.13 1.87 24.81
CA THR A 772 36.89 3.10 25.16
C THR A 772 37.70 3.68 24.01
N GLN A 773 38.13 2.86 23.03
CA GLN A 773 38.88 3.31 21.85
C GLN A 773 37.99 4.07 20.86
N ASN A 774 36.67 3.81 20.87
CA ASN A 774 35.68 4.45 20.00
C ASN A 774 35.11 5.77 20.57
N GLY A 775 35.86 6.49 21.42
CA GLY A 775 35.54 7.87 21.85
C GLY A 775 34.52 8.04 22.98
N GLY A 776 33.83 6.99 23.43
CA GLY A 776 32.85 7.06 24.52
C GLY A 776 33.46 6.84 25.91
N LYS A 777 33.16 7.72 26.89
CA LYS A 777 33.42 7.43 28.32
C LYS A 777 32.37 6.45 28.83
N LEU A 778 32.76 5.18 29.04
CA LEU A 778 31.88 4.19 29.65
C LEU A 778 31.56 4.58 31.11
N SER A 779 30.28 4.55 31.48
CA SER A 779 29.87 4.73 32.87
C SER A 779 30.26 3.52 33.73
N THR A 780 30.34 3.67 35.05
CA THR A 780 30.56 2.55 35.97
C THR A 780 29.52 1.45 35.80
N LYS A 781 28.26 1.83 35.53
CA LYS A 781 27.18 0.89 35.25
C LYS A 781 27.42 0.11 33.96
N ASN A 782 27.84 0.77 32.88
CA ASN A 782 28.13 0.11 31.60
C ASN A 782 29.24 -0.94 31.77
N VAL A 783 30.28 -0.62 32.54
CA VAL A 783 31.40 -1.53 32.82
C VAL A 783 30.96 -2.77 33.60
N VAL A 784 30.06 -2.60 34.58
CA VAL A 784 29.48 -3.71 35.35
C VAL A 784 28.58 -4.59 34.48
N ASP A 785 27.72 -3.98 33.66
CA ASP A 785 26.80 -4.69 32.76
C ASP A 785 27.60 -5.47 31.68
N ILE A 786 28.66 -4.88 31.10
CA ILE A 786 29.59 -5.56 30.18
C ILE A 786 30.28 -6.74 30.89
N THR A 787 30.77 -6.54 32.12
CA THR A 787 31.49 -7.58 32.85
C THR A 787 30.60 -8.78 33.14
N THR A 788 29.39 -8.55 33.65
CA THR A 788 28.44 -9.61 33.95
C THR A 788 28.00 -10.33 32.67
N GLY A 789 27.68 -9.57 31.62
CA GLY A 789 27.29 -10.11 30.33
C GLY A 789 28.38 -10.95 29.66
N SER A 790 29.63 -10.53 29.70
CA SER A 790 30.74 -11.33 29.15
C SER A 790 30.97 -12.62 29.90
N VAL A 791 30.78 -12.65 31.23
CA VAL A 791 30.83 -13.90 32.01
C VAL A 791 29.68 -14.83 31.64
N GLN A 792 28.48 -14.29 31.49
CA GLN A 792 27.34 -15.04 30.99
C GLN A 792 27.59 -15.63 29.60
N THR A 793 28.09 -14.82 28.67
CA THR A 793 28.44 -15.24 27.31
C THR A 793 29.52 -16.30 27.30
N ALA A 794 30.59 -16.12 28.06
CA ALA A 794 31.65 -17.11 28.13
C ALA A 794 31.13 -18.44 28.69
N THR A 795 30.26 -18.38 29.71
CA THR A 795 29.60 -19.57 30.27
C THR A 795 28.77 -20.31 29.23
N VAL A 796 27.90 -19.59 28.51
CA VAL A 796 27.02 -20.19 27.50
C VAL A 796 27.83 -20.74 26.31
N LEU A 797 28.88 -20.04 25.88
CA LEU A 797 29.78 -20.52 24.83
C LEU A 797 30.56 -21.77 25.27
N ILE A 798 31.11 -21.78 26.49
CA ILE A 798 31.87 -22.91 27.04
C ILE A 798 30.98 -24.16 27.17
N GLU A 799 29.77 -23.99 27.68
CA GLU A 799 28.87 -25.12 27.92
C GLU A 799 28.08 -25.53 26.66
N GLY A 800 28.15 -24.77 25.57
CA GLY A 800 27.53 -25.13 24.28
C GLY A 800 26.06 -24.71 24.12
N GLY A 801 25.67 -23.60 24.74
CA GLY A 801 24.34 -22.99 24.64
C GLY A 801 23.53 -23.01 25.94
N SER A 802 22.46 -22.21 26.02
CA SER A 802 21.65 -22.00 27.22
C SER A 802 21.06 -23.29 27.78
N LYS A 803 20.57 -24.17 26.89
CA LYS A 803 20.03 -25.48 27.27
C LYS A 803 21.10 -26.42 27.83
N ALA A 804 22.29 -26.42 27.26
CA ALA A 804 23.41 -27.22 27.76
C ALA A 804 23.90 -26.68 29.11
N TYR A 805 23.91 -25.35 29.29
CA TYR A 805 24.15 -24.72 30.59
C TYR A 805 23.08 -25.06 31.65
N GLN A 806 21.80 -25.07 31.28
CA GLN A 806 20.74 -25.54 32.18
C GLN A 806 20.91 -27.01 32.58
N GLN A 807 21.30 -27.88 31.64
CA GLN A 807 21.63 -29.28 31.91
C GLN A 807 22.86 -29.41 32.82
N TYR A 808 23.87 -28.57 32.59
CA TYR A 808 25.03 -28.45 33.45
C TYR A 808 24.64 -28.08 34.89
N LEU A 809 23.78 -27.06 35.06
CA LEU A 809 23.27 -26.64 36.36
C LEU A 809 22.47 -27.77 37.03
N ASP A 810 21.61 -28.46 36.28
CA ASP A 810 20.85 -29.61 36.78
C ASP A 810 21.77 -30.73 37.25
N GLY A 811 22.82 -31.03 36.48
CA GLY A 811 23.86 -31.99 36.87
C GLY A 811 24.62 -31.55 38.11
N ALA A 812 25.02 -30.28 38.20
CA ALA A 812 25.73 -29.71 39.34
C ALA A 812 24.89 -29.75 40.62
N ILE A 813 23.61 -29.35 40.54
CA ILE A 813 22.66 -29.40 41.67
C ILE A 813 22.45 -30.85 42.11
N ALA A 814 22.24 -31.78 41.18
CA ALA A 814 22.07 -33.21 41.49
C ALA A 814 23.33 -33.83 42.14
N ASN A 815 24.52 -33.44 41.68
CA ASN A 815 25.79 -33.86 42.29
C ASN A 815 25.97 -33.28 43.70
N GLY A 816 25.56 -32.03 43.91
CA GLY A 816 25.54 -31.41 45.24
C GLY A 816 24.57 -32.13 46.18
N GLU A 817 23.35 -32.45 45.73
CA GLU A 817 22.37 -33.25 46.49
C GLU A 817 22.91 -34.63 46.86
N LYS A 818 23.59 -35.29 45.93
CA LYS A 818 24.25 -36.58 46.18
C LYS A 818 25.38 -36.44 47.21
N THR A 819 26.19 -35.39 47.13
CA THR A 819 27.27 -35.10 48.08
C THR A 819 26.71 -34.88 49.49
N ILE A 820 25.61 -34.12 49.62
CA ILE A 820 24.87 -33.96 50.89
C ILE A 820 24.42 -35.31 51.43
N LYS A 821 23.85 -36.16 50.57
CA LYS A 821 23.36 -37.49 50.96
C LYS A 821 24.51 -38.41 51.41
N ASP A 822 25.64 -38.42 50.72
CA ASP A 822 26.79 -39.23 51.08
C ASP A 822 27.45 -38.75 52.40
N MET A 823 27.41 -37.44 52.70
CA MET A 823 27.80 -36.90 54.01
C MET A 823 26.81 -37.26 55.13
N GLN A 824 25.50 -37.24 54.85
CA GLN A 824 24.46 -37.66 55.80
C GLN A 824 24.52 -39.15 56.12
N ASP A 825 24.86 -39.97 55.12
CA ASP A 825 25.05 -41.42 55.25
C ASP A 825 26.40 -41.79 55.90
N GLY A 826 27.23 -40.81 56.27
CA GLY A 826 28.55 -41.02 56.89
C GLY A 826 29.62 -41.57 55.95
N LYS A 827 29.40 -41.52 54.63
CA LYS A 827 30.38 -41.94 53.61
C LYS A 827 31.42 -40.84 53.31
N LEU A 828 31.12 -39.60 53.67
CA LEU A 828 32.01 -38.44 53.56
C LEU A 828 32.04 -37.65 54.89
N PRO A 829 33.13 -36.92 55.18
CA PRO A 829 33.24 -36.04 56.34
C PRO A 829 32.09 -35.01 56.39
N SER A 830 31.50 -34.82 57.58
CA SER A 830 30.29 -33.99 57.78
C SER A 830 30.58 -32.53 58.09
N ASP A 831 31.85 -32.12 58.13
CA ASP A 831 32.32 -30.77 58.49
C ASP A 831 31.92 -29.69 57.48
N LEU A 832 31.54 -30.08 56.26
CA LEU A 832 31.09 -29.19 55.19
C LEU A 832 29.60 -29.32 54.86
N LEU A 833 28.85 -30.12 55.61
CA LEU A 833 27.47 -30.49 55.29
C LEU A 833 26.53 -29.28 55.18
N ASP A 834 26.64 -28.31 56.09
CA ASP A 834 25.75 -27.14 56.08
C ASP A 834 26.08 -26.18 54.94
N LYS A 835 27.37 -26.04 54.59
CA LYS A 835 27.83 -25.28 53.42
C LYS A 835 27.37 -25.95 52.12
N ALA A 836 27.38 -27.28 52.05
CA ALA A 836 26.86 -28.03 50.89
C ALA A 836 25.34 -27.88 50.73
N LYS A 837 24.57 -27.91 51.83
CA LYS A 837 23.11 -27.65 51.81
C LYS A 837 22.77 -26.25 51.34
N GLU A 838 23.52 -25.24 51.82
CA GLU A 838 23.33 -23.85 51.42
C GLU A 838 23.60 -23.68 49.92
N ASN A 839 24.72 -24.20 49.42
CA ASN A 839 25.05 -24.16 47.98
C ASN A 839 23.98 -24.85 47.08
N VAL A 840 23.42 -26.00 47.51
CA VAL A 840 22.38 -26.71 46.73
C VAL A 840 21.03 -25.98 46.77
N LYS A 841 20.68 -25.41 47.93
CA LYS A 841 19.46 -24.60 48.08
C LYS A 841 19.53 -23.36 47.20
N ASP A 842 20.68 -22.69 47.22
CA ASP A 842 20.97 -21.54 46.38
C ASP A 842 20.98 -21.93 44.89
N GLY A 843 21.58 -23.07 44.54
CA GLY A 843 21.55 -23.65 43.18
C GLY A 843 20.13 -23.84 42.61
N LYS A 844 19.15 -24.22 43.43
CA LYS A 844 17.74 -24.33 42.99
C LYS A 844 17.09 -22.98 42.71
N ASN A 845 17.43 -21.95 43.49
CA ASN A 845 16.97 -20.58 43.23
C ASN A 845 17.65 -20.00 41.98
N TYR A 846 18.94 -20.29 41.82
CA TYR A 846 19.76 -19.93 40.66
C TYR A 846 19.24 -20.53 39.36
N LYS A 847 18.72 -21.77 39.37
CA LYS A 847 18.03 -22.35 38.21
C LYS A 847 16.80 -21.53 37.78
N ALA A 848 16.05 -20.97 38.73
CA ALA A 848 14.90 -20.12 38.43
C ALA A 848 15.33 -18.77 37.83
N VAL A 849 16.47 -18.21 38.28
CA VAL A 849 17.07 -16.99 37.72
C VAL A 849 17.66 -17.24 36.32
N ALA A 850 18.34 -18.36 36.10
CA ALA A 850 18.86 -18.78 34.80
C ALA A 850 17.75 -19.07 33.77
N LYS A 851 16.51 -19.31 34.22
CA LYS A 851 15.34 -19.38 33.34
C LYS A 851 14.86 -17.99 32.88
N ASN A 852 15.09 -16.96 33.69
CA ASN A 852 14.80 -15.55 33.39
C ASN A 852 15.96 -14.87 32.63
N PHE A 853 17.04 -15.60 32.36
CA PHE A 853 18.22 -15.17 31.59
C PHE A 853 17.85 -14.63 30.19
N GLU A 854 16.82 -15.20 29.57
CA GLU A 854 16.23 -14.74 28.30
C GLU A 854 15.69 -13.29 28.38
N GLU A 855 15.30 -12.81 29.56
CA GLU A 855 14.74 -11.47 29.75
C GLU A 855 15.79 -10.41 30.11
N SER A 856 16.90 -10.80 30.74
CA SER A 856 17.93 -9.89 31.29
C SER A 856 19.04 -9.48 30.30
N ALA A 857 19.16 -10.13 29.14
CA ALA A 857 20.18 -9.82 28.12
C ALA A 857 19.90 -8.53 27.30
N LYS A 858 18.80 -7.82 27.59
CA LYS A 858 18.21 -6.74 26.78
C LYS A 858 18.98 -5.41 26.73
N GLY A 859 20.29 -5.38 26.99
CA GLY A 859 21.07 -4.13 26.97
C GLY A 859 22.58 -4.24 27.02
N ILE A 860 23.15 -5.43 26.77
CA ILE A 860 24.59 -5.66 26.89
C ILE A 860 25.25 -5.51 25.50
N GLY A 861 26.12 -4.51 25.33
CA GLY A 861 26.84 -4.25 24.08
C GLY A 861 27.96 -5.25 23.77
N GLY A 862 28.41 -5.30 22.51
CA GLY A 862 29.48 -6.16 21.99
C GLY A 862 29.10 -7.64 21.80
N LEU A 863 30.13 -8.50 21.67
CA LEU A 863 30.03 -9.96 21.48
C LEU A 863 29.06 -10.65 22.46
N ALA A 864 28.88 -10.08 23.66
CA ALA A 864 27.99 -10.64 24.67
C ALA A 864 26.50 -10.54 24.28
N GLY A 865 26.07 -9.38 23.79
CA GLY A 865 24.71 -9.16 23.27
C GLY A 865 24.41 -9.99 22.03
N ILE A 866 25.43 -10.22 21.18
CA ILE A 866 25.29 -11.01 19.96
C ILE A 866 25.18 -12.50 20.25
N ALA A 867 26.01 -13.04 21.15
CA ALA A 867 25.90 -14.44 21.53
C ALA A 867 24.57 -14.71 22.26
N ALA A 868 24.20 -13.88 23.24
CA ALA A 868 22.91 -14.01 23.93
C ALA A 868 21.73 -13.85 22.97
N GLY A 869 21.81 -12.91 22.04
CA GLY A 869 20.78 -12.68 21.03
C GLY A 869 20.66 -13.84 20.03
N ALA A 870 21.77 -14.42 19.60
CA ALA A 870 21.80 -15.61 18.74
C ALA A 870 21.14 -16.82 19.41
N TYR A 871 21.46 -17.12 20.67
CA TYR A 871 20.82 -18.21 21.39
C TYR A 871 19.33 -17.93 21.68
N SER A 872 18.96 -16.69 21.96
CA SER A 872 17.55 -16.29 22.08
C SER A 872 16.79 -16.53 20.76
N ILE A 873 17.41 -16.26 19.61
CA ILE A 873 16.85 -16.61 18.30
C ILE A 873 16.69 -18.14 18.18
N PHE A 874 17.71 -18.93 18.51
CA PHE A 874 17.67 -20.40 18.41
C PHE A 874 16.61 -21.01 19.34
N ASP A 875 16.48 -20.49 20.56
CA ASP A 875 15.46 -20.92 21.52
C ASP A 875 14.05 -20.46 21.09
N GLY A 876 13.93 -19.29 20.46
CA GLY A 876 12.69 -18.81 19.86
C GLY A 876 12.21 -19.71 18.71
N VAL A 877 13.11 -20.14 17.82
CA VAL A 877 12.83 -21.14 16.79
C VAL A 877 12.30 -22.43 17.42
N GLN A 878 12.95 -22.91 18.48
CA GLN A 878 12.52 -24.10 19.21
C GLN A 878 11.12 -23.94 19.84
N ALA A 879 10.75 -22.75 20.29
CA ALA A 879 9.42 -22.47 20.83
C ALA A 879 8.34 -22.48 19.73
N ILE A 880 8.60 -21.84 18.58
CA ILE A 880 7.69 -21.89 17.41
C ILE A 880 7.43 -23.34 16.99
N ARG A 881 8.48 -24.16 16.88
CA ARG A 881 8.36 -25.58 16.51
C ARG A 881 7.55 -26.42 17.51
N ARG A 882 7.43 -25.98 18.76
CA ARG A 882 6.58 -26.62 19.79
C ARG A 882 5.14 -26.09 19.81
N GLY A 883 4.78 -25.22 18.86
CA GLY A 883 3.47 -24.57 18.79
C GLY A 883 3.32 -23.37 19.73
N ASP A 884 4.42 -22.87 20.30
CA ASP A 884 4.43 -21.67 21.16
C ASP A 884 4.93 -20.46 20.35
N ALA A 885 4.06 -19.98 19.46
CA ALA A 885 4.35 -18.88 18.55
C ALA A 885 4.60 -17.54 19.28
N LEU A 886 3.93 -17.31 20.43
CA LEU A 886 4.05 -16.09 21.21
C LEU A 886 5.44 -15.98 21.86
N THR A 887 5.87 -17.02 22.60
CA THR A 887 7.20 -17.06 23.22
C THR A 887 8.28 -17.10 22.15
N GLY A 888 8.05 -17.85 21.07
CA GLY A 888 8.96 -17.93 19.93
C GLY A 888 9.20 -16.59 19.24
N GLY A 889 8.13 -15.86 18.95
CA GLY A 889 8.20 -14.50 18.39
C GLY A 889 8.88 -13.51 19.33
N PHE A 890 8.60 -13.59 20.63
CA PHE A 890 9.24 -12.74 21.63
C PHE A 890 10.74 -12.99 21.72
N ASN A 891 11.18 -14.25 21.74
CA ASN A 891 12.59 -14.62 21.85
C ASN A 891 13.38 -14.33 20.56
N ILE A 892 12.76 -14.47 19.38
CA ILE A 892 13.35 -14.05 18.10
C ILE A 892 13.50 -12.53 18.05
N THR A 893 12.51 -11.77 18.51
CA THR A 893 12.54 -10.30 18.55
C THR A 893 13.55 -9.78 19.57
N ALA A 894 13.52 -10.31 20.79
CA ALA A 894 14.49 -9.94 21.82
C ALA A 894 15.91 -10.32 21.39
N GLY A 895 16.07 -11.46 20.70
CA GLY A 895 17.33 -11.93 20.20
C GLY A 895 17.89 -11.09 19.05
N SER A 896 17.05 -10.70 18.08
CA SER A 896 17.45 -9.79 17.01
C SER A 896 17.78 -8.39 17.53
N LEU A 897 17.03 -7.88 18.50
CA LEU A 897 17.34 -6.61 19.19
C LEU A 897 18.63 -6.68 20.02
N GLY A 898 18.90 -7.82 20.69
CA GLY A 898 20.16 -8.04 21.43
C GLY A 898 21.38 -8.12 20.51
N VAL A 899 21.22 -8.78 19.36
CA VAL A 899 22.20 -8.79 18.27
C VAL A 899 22.51 -7.37 17.78
N LEU A 900 21.49 -6.55 17.55
CA LEU A 900 21.64 -5.15 17.10
C LEU A 900 22.28 -4.24 18.16
N ALA A 901 21.87 -4.36 19.42
CA ALA A 901 22.47 -3.60 20.52
C ALA A 901 23.95 -3.97 20.71
N GLY A 902 24.31 -5.23 20.44
CA GLY A 902 25.69 -5.71 20.45
C GLY A 902 26.55 -5.13 19.32
N SER A 903 26.01 -5.04 18.11
CA SER A 903 26.74 -4.52 16.93
C SER A 903 26.87 -3.00 16.90
N ALA A 904 25.93 -2.25 17.50
CA ALA A 904 25.92 -0.79 17.56
C ALA A 904 27.16 -0.19 18.27
N SER A 905 27.84 -0.96 19.13
CA SER A 905 29.05 -0.51 19.83
C SER A 905 30.36 -0.62 19.04
N ALA A 906 30.37 -1.34 17.91
CA ALA A 906 31.63 -1.78 17.28
C ALA A 906 31.90 -1.26 15.87
N VAL A 907 30.93 -0.79 15.08
CA VAL A 907 31.21 -0.26 13.73
C VAL A 907 30.17 0.78 13.29
N GLU A 908 30.58 2.04 13.26
CA GLU A 908 29.82 3.13 12.63
C GLU A 908 30.02 3.06 11.11
N GLY A 909 29.03 2.54 10.37
CA GLY A 909 28.96 2.64 8.90
C GLY A 909 28.93 1.34 8.09
N SER A 910 29.11 0.15 8.69
CA SER A 910 29.16 -1.11 7.91
C SER A 910 27.81 -1.82 7.78
N MET A 911 26.86 -1.63 8.69
CA MET A 911 25.67 -2.50 8.77
C MET A 911 24.71 -2.41 7.56
N ALA A 912 24.65 -1.26 6.88
CA ALA A 912 23.84 -1.06 5.67
C ALA A 912 24.44 -1.77 4.44
N LEU A 913 25.76 -1.72 4.27
CA LEU A 913 26.53 -2.46 3.24
C LEU A 913 26.46 -3.98 3.42
N LEU A 914 26.26 -4.44 4.66
CA LEU A 914 26.22 -5.86 5.02
C LEU A 914 24.82 -6.49 4.89
N GLY A 915 23.80 -5.71 4.51
CA GLY A 915 22.44 -6.20 4.28
C GLY A 915 21.64 -6.57 5.53
N ILE A 916 22.18 -6.35 6.74
CA ILE A 916 21.59 -6.74 8.03
C ILE A 916 20.18 -6.11 8.23
N THR A 917 20.00 -4.87 7.80
CA THR A 917 18.72 -4.14 7.88
C THR A 917 17.62 -4.74 7.00
N ARG A 918 17.96 -5.52 5.97
CA ARG A 918 16.99 -6.17 5.06
C ARG A 918 16.29 -7.37 5.69
N PHE A 919 16.91 -7.98 6.72
CA PHE A 919 16.38 -9.17 7.39
C PHE A 919 15.44 -8.81 8.55
N MET A 920 15.62 -7.63 9.14
CA MET A 920 14.89 -7.19 10.33
C MET A 920 13.37 -7.25 10.18
N PRO A 921 12.77 -6.80 9.06
CA PRO A 921 11.32 -6.81 8.94
C PRO A 921 10.74 -8.22 8.73
N ALA A 922 11.46 -9.11 8.04
CA ALA A 922 11.08 -10.53 7.89
C ALA A 922 11.15 -11.28 9.23
N VAL A 923 12.13 -10.93 10.07
CA VAL A 923 12.31 -11.51 11.42
C VAL A 923 11.30 -10.91 12.41
N ALA A 924 10.97 -9.62 12.28
CA ALA A 924 9.93 -8.96 13.08
C ALA A 924 8.51 -9.41 12.69
N SER A 925 8.27 -9.76 11.41
CA SER A 925 6.99 -10.30 10.96
C SER A 925 6.75 -11.72 11.46
N ALA A 926 7.81 -12.56 11.53
CA ALA A 926 7.74 -13.88 12.17
C ALA A 926 7.32 -13.81 13.65
N ALA A 927 7.50 -12.65 14.30
CA ALA A 927 7.14 -12.43 15.69
C ALA A 927 5.73 -11.88 15.91
N GLY A 928 4.99 -11.53 14.85
CA GLY A 928 3.63 -10.96 14.95
C GLY A 928 3.57 -9.59 15.65
N VAL A 929 4.72 -8.94 15.93
CA VAL A 929 4.80 -7.74 16.78
C VAL A 929 4.51 -6.44 16.00
N LEU A 930 4.85 -6.35 14.71
CA LEU A 930 4.78 -5.06 13.98
C LEU A 930 3.75 -4.99 12.83
N GLY A 931 2.95 -6.03 12.61
CA GLY A 931 1.96 -6.07 11.52
C GLY A 931 2.58 -5.85 10.12
N PHE A 932 1.75 -5.78 9.08
CA PHE A 932 2.26 -5.59 7.70
C PHE A 932 2.85 -4.19 7.46
N LEU A 933 2.44 -3.16 8.22
CA LEU A 933 2.97 -1.80 8.08
C LEU A 933 4.44 -1.69 8.51
N GLY A 934 4.88 -2.48 9.49
CA GLY A 934 6.29 -2.60 9.84
C GLY A 934 7.12 -3.37 8.79
N ALA A 935 6.47 -4.22 7.99
CA ALA A 935 7.10 -5.02 6.94
C ALA A 935 7.19 -4.32 5.57
N GLY A 936 6.28 -3.38 5.28
CA GLY A 936 6.13 -2.76 3.95
C GLY A 936 7.33 -1.98 3.42
N VAL A 937 8.26 -1.56 4.28
CA VAL A 937 9.46 -0.80 3.92
C VAL A 937 10.63 -1.72 3.56
N ALA A 938 10.59 -2.98 4.01
CA ALA A 938 11.58 -4.01 3.72
C ALA A 938 11.61 -4.41 2.24
N VAL A 939 10.48 -4.21 1.57
CA VAL A 939 10.24 -4.54 0.17
C VAL A 939 10.89 -3.47 -0.72
N LEU A 940 12.21 -3.31 -0.58
CA LEU A 940 13.04 -2.44 -1.44
C LEU A 940 13.22 -3.08 -2.83
N GLY A 941 12.18 -3.68 -3.38
CA GLY A 941 12.14 -4.36 -4.67
C GLY A 941 11.02 -3.80 -5.53
N ALA A 942 11.09 -2.52 -5.90
CA ALA A 942 10.28 -1.99 -7.00
C ALA A 942 11.12 -1.03 -7.86
N ILE A 943 11.64 -1.62 -8.93
CA ILE A 943 12.08 -1.11 -10.23
C ILE A 943 11.90 0.42 -10.45
N ILE A 944 13.00 1.18 -10.43
CA ILE A 944 13.15 2.34 -11.34
C ILE A 944 13.98 1.83 -12.52
N PRO A 945 13.37 1.46 -13.67
CA PRO A 945 14.14 1.14 -14.83
C PRO A 945 14.60 2.44 -15.51
N GLY A 946 15.91 2.65 -15.55
CA GLY A 946 16.59 3.34 -16.65
C GLY A 946 16.11 4.74 -17.03
N LEU A 947 16.09 5.69 -16.09
CA LEU A 947 15.92 7.12 -16.40
C LEU A 947 17.21 7.93 -16.22
N VAL A 948 18.39 7.36 -16.48
CA VAL A 948 19.61 8.15 -16.62
C VAL A 948 19.90 8.32 -18.12
N LYS A 949 19.27 9.33 -18.73
CA LYS A 949 19.86 9.94 -19.93
C LYS A 949 21.07 10.73 -19.46
N GLU A 950 22.27 10.32 -19.88
CA GLU A 950 23.51 11.09 -19.72
C GLU A 950 23.25 12.53 -20.20
N GLY A 951 23.35 13.50 -19.28
CA GLY A 951 23.14 14.93 -19.57
C GLY A 951 22.26 15.70 -18.58
N GLN A 952 21.49 15.04 -17.71
CA GLN A 952 20.64 15.69 -16.68
C GLN A 952 20.98 15.27 -15.24
N GLN A 953 22.10 14.59 -15.01
CA GLN A 953 22.41 13.97 -13.71
C GLN A 953 22.64 14.99 -12.59
N GLN A 954 23.26 16.14 -12.90
CA GLN A 954 23.53 17.20 -11.91
C GLN A 954 22.25 17.84 -11.36
N ALA A 955 21.36 18.33 -12.25
CA ALA A 955 20.08 18.91 -11.84
C ALA A 955 19.21 17.92 -11.06
N LYS A 956 19.26 16.63 -11.42
CA LYS A 956 18.55 15.58 -10.67
C LYS A 956 19.14 15.34 -9.28
N ALA A 957 20.47 15.42 -9.13
CA ALA A 957 21.11 15.32 -7.83
C ALA A 957 20.77 16.52 -6.94
N ASP A 958 20.67 17.73 -7.52
CA ASP A 958 20.25 18.94 -6.81
C ASP A 958 18.78 18.86 -6.35
N ASP A 959 17.87 18.45 -7.24
CA ASP A 959 16.45 18.25 -6.91
C ASP A 959 16.27 17.15 -5.84
N PHE A 960 17.00 16.04 -5.99
CA PHE A 960 17.02 14.95 -5.02
C PHE A 960 17.54 15.40 -3.66
N ALA A 961 18.58 16.24 -3.64
CA ALA A 961 19.13 16.79 -2.40
C ALA A 961 18.07 17.58 -1.62
N GLN A 962 17.28 18.41 -2.29
CA GLN A 962 16.21 19.18 -1.66
C GLN A 962 15.12 18.27 -1.09
N VAL A 963 14.64 17.30 -1.88
CA VAL A 963 13.61 16.35 -1.41
C VAL A 963 14.12 15.51 -0.24
N LEU A 964 15.39 15.10 -0.27
CA LEU A 964 16.00 14.40 0.86
C LEU A 964 16.06 15.29 2.09
N GLY A 965 16.55 16.53 1.98
CA GLY A 965 16.60 17.50 3.07
C GLY A 965 15.23 17.74 3.69
N ASP A 966 14.21 18.01 2.87
CA ASP A 966 12.82 18.18 3.29
C ASP A 966 12.30 16.96 4.05
N SER A 967 12.84 15.75 3.83
CA SER A 967 12.39 14.53 4.50
C SER A 967 13.10 14.23 5.83
N ILE A 968 14.34 14.72 6.03
CA ILE A 968 15.18 14.32 7.17
C ILE A 968 15.65 15.47 8.06
N GLU A 969 15.80 16.70 7.54
CA GLU A 969 16.42 17.82 8.26
C GLU A 969 15.63 18.20 9.53
N ARG A 970 14.28 18.19 9.44
CA ARG A 970 13.40 18.48 10.59
C ARG A 970 13.61 17.55 11.78
N TYR A 971 14.05 16.32 11.51
CA TYR A 971 14.28 15.29 12.52
C TYR A 971 15.68 15.33 13.11
N GLY A 972 16.56 16.23 12.61
CA GLY A 972 17.96 16.29 13.04
C GLY A 972 18.80 15.13 12.51
N ILE A 973 18.37 14.52 11.41
CA ILE A 973 19.07 13.41 10.77
C ILE A 973 20.04 14.00 9.74
N ASP A 974 21.32 13.76 9.95
CA ASP A 974 22.39 14.26 9.08
C ASP A 974 23.48 13.22 8.81
N GLY A 975 23.43 12.04 9.44
CA GLY A 975 24.44 10.99 9.28
C GLY A 975 25.79 11.31 9.97
N VAL A 976 25.87 12.38 10.77
CA VAL A 976 27.05 12.78 11.56
C VAL A 976 26.76 12.61 13.04
N LYS A 977 27.45 11.66 13.67
CA LYS A 977 27.28 11.42 15.10
C LYS A 977 27.86 12.58 15.93
N ASP A 978 27.04 13.13 16.83
CA ASP A 978 27.41 14.18 17.79
C ASP A 978 27.93 15.49 17.15
N GLY A 979 27.53 15.82 15.92
CA GLY A 979 27.98 17.01 15.19
C GLY A 979 27.11 17.31 13.97
N THR A 980 27.62 18.10 13.02
CA THR A 980 26.97 18.40 11.73
C THR A 980 27.96 18.22 10.60
N ILE A 981 27.48 18.21 9.35
CA ILE A 981 28.37 18.20 8.16
C ILE A 981 29.35 19.39 8.13
N SER A 982 29.04 20.49 8.82
CA SER A 982 29.92 21.67 8.92
C SER A 982 31.17 21.42 9.76
N ASP A 983 31.16 20.37 10.59
CA ASP A 983 32.28 20.01 11.46
C ASP A 983 33.33 19.14 10.75
N ILE A 984 33.05 18.72 9.50
CA ILE A 984 33.94 17.84 8.73
C ILE A 984 35.04 18.67 8.02
N PRO A 985 36.33 18.34 8.21
CA PRO A 985 37.42 19.07 7.56
C PRO A 985 37.32 19.04 6.03
N THR A 986 37.62 20.16 5.35
CA THR A 986 37.55 20.30 3.88
C THR A 986 38.38 19.27 3.11
N LYS A 987 39.47 18.79 3.70
CA LYS A 987 40.31 17.72 3.10
C LYS A 987 39.61 16.36 3.02
N ASP A 988 38.62 16.14 3.87
CA ASP A 988 37.89 14.88 3.99
C ASP A 988 36.57 14.93 3.18
N TRP A 989 36.26 16.06 2.54
CA TRP A 989 35.14 16.21 1.60
C TRP A 989 35.42 15.50 0.26
N PRO A 990 34.38 15.02 -0.46
CA PRO A 990 34.54 14.42 -1.78
C PRO A 990 35.26 15.37 -2.74
N GLY A 991 36.39 14.92 -3.28
CA GLY A 991 37.25 15.74 -4.15
C GLY A 991 38.15 16.76 -3.44
N GLY A 992 38.12 16.86 -2.10
CA GLY A 992 38.80 17.87 -1.28
C GLY A 992 40.31 17.98 -1.47
N GLU A 993 40.99 16.91 -1.90
CA GLU A 993 42.41 16.95 -2.28
C GLU A 993 42.71 17.98 -3.39
N THR A 994 41.74 18.25 -4.26
CA THR A 994 41.86 19.23 -5.36
C THR A 994 41.52 20.68 -4.95
N TRP A 995 40.95 20.88 -3.76
CA TRP A 995 40.55 22.20 -3.25
C TRP A 995 41.62 22.83 -2.33
N THR A 996 42.57 22.02 -1.86
CA THR A 996 43.70 22.44 -1.02
C THR A 996 45.00 22.73 -1.80
N SER A 997 44.98 22.57 -3.13
CA SER A 997 46.05 22.99 -4.06
C SER A 997 45.71 24.32 -4.71
#